data_AF-L8WT11-F1
#
_entry.id   AF-L8WT11-F1
#
_cell.length_a   1.000
_cell.length_b   1.000
_cell.length_c   1.000
_cell.angle_alpha   90.00
_cell.angle_beta   90.00
_cell.angle_gamma   90.00
#
_symmetry.space_group_name_H-M   'P 1'
#
loop_
_entity.id
_entity.type
_entity.pdbx_description
1 polymer ?
#
loop_
_entity_poly.entity_id
_entity_poly.type
_entity_poly.pdbx_seq_one_letter_code
_entity_poly.pdbx_strand_id
1 'polypeptide(L)'
;MRTLLLFGAAAVLAGPHKDIHACASKSNAAQTFAGATLTLWCRFGVEWTKDASTPALAYDNHKSIRYLPHTAWKIANDSAFVGGSMHVSNTLGANVTVKFRGTGIQWFGKTSRRHGSPRVFIDGTLTGATSLWSKKTFVKQRLFGLSHLDEGEHILTIQNDGLEIDVDAFVVTSGSTGANSNKPRAEPVSSSARPRWRLEQRGQTGVAAMQVAVISDTEVIVIDKVEHNPLIVEGHPAWGAIYNLERHTVRPLNMKSNSFCAGGSFLGNGTLINVGGNPIVEDDTGPIDFGDENGLQAMRLFNPCPGALCDMYDHPKELHLTSSRWYPTVSRLDDGSVGIIGGSTKGGWMNNASTNNPTMEFFPPKPTGDRGVVRLDFLAKTLNSNLFPIVFTLPDGHLFVAANQDAMVYNWRTNHEHKLPPLPNGVRVTYPMTGTALLLPLTFRNNFEPEVLICGGSTLSDRILPTKLSARDPASNQCFRMTITEAGIAGGWQVEEMPDRRVMPDAVLLPDGRAVVVNGGRTGIAGYGNVKLQVGSSNADDPVFTPVLYDPKAPAGHRFSTEGMPSSDISRLYHSVATLVPDGSIMIAGSNPNLDLSTVKYGTEYRVEWLKPDYMSLPRPRIVKLPDQIAFMGSFTLDITLPEEANNITARVRPSYFDSVFTPFWNCVSSWASMDLRPGRWYSKCGEEVDGRQRHSGLETSQCTDTHIRDPSLISHARWGSPRCYRRMKEQLQYIFNLSRVVTSQSAHSIPSTPLRYSFALIPPILNMSDAAAAHPVSPATSHTHVEPTARGVHSWDNSQRRIANPAPLGLLAFATTTWIVSLFLVQTRHVYTTNITLAMALSTGGLVQFLAGMWEFVTGNTYAATMFGMLGGFYLSVGAIYWPGSGIASAYSGTVDENDAIGLYVISVIMVVASIRTSVAMTTLWGSIFMTFLLVMIGSLREQEKVLKAAGGFGILTSAVAFYCGAAGIWVKNTSFFDLPVFHTGEKN
;
A
#
# COMPACT_ATOMS: atom_id res chain seq x y z
N MET A 1 -18.77 44.87 -20.67
CA MET A 1 -18.09 44.02 -21.67
C MET A 1 -17.02 43.20 -20.95
N ARG A 2 -17.17 41.87 -20.94
CA ARG A 2 -16.22 40.81 -20.51
C ARG A 2 -15.78 40.68 -19.02
N THR A 3 -16.44 39.73 -18.34
CA THR A 3 -15.91 38.41 -17.90
C THR A 3 -14.75 38.31 -16.87
N LEU A 4 -15.15 37.84 -15.67
CA LEU A 4 -14.57 36.80 -14.79
C LEU A 4 -13.20 37.00 -14.10
N LEU A 5 -13.19 36.99 -12.77
CA LEU A 5 -12.86 35.84 -11.90
C LEU A 5 -12.69 36.32 -10.45
N LEU A 6 -13.34 35.66 -9.48
CA LEU A 6 -12.83 35.35 -8.13
C LEU A 6 -13.98 34.77 -7.28
N PHE A 7 -13.79 33.58 -6.72
CA PHE A 7 -14.54 33.14 -5.55
C PHE A 7 -13.56 32.67 -4.48
N GLY A 8 -13.60 33.37 -3.35
CA GLY A 8 -12.99 33.00 -2.08
C GLY A 8 -13.92 33.46 -0.94
N ALA A 9 -14.34 32.48 -0.15
CA ALA A 9 -14.74 32.47 1.26
C ALA A 9 -15.54 33.64 1.94
N ALA A 10 -16.51 33.18 2.74
CA ALA A 10 -16.92 33.64 4.08
C ALA A 10 -18.04 34.70 4.26
N ALA A 11 -19.15 34.20 4.82
CA ALA A 11 -19.94 34.66 6.00
C ALA A 11 -20.52 36.08 6.10
N VAL A 12 -21.78 36.16 6.62
CA VAL A 12 -22.46 37.17 7.51
C VAL A 12 -23.99 37.03 7.29
N LEU A 13 -24.77 36.46 8.24
CA LEU A 13 -25.64 37.08 9.29
C LEU A 13 -26.72 38.05 8.75
N ALA A 14 -27.94 38.21 9.27
CA ALA A 14 -28.82 37.57 10.26
C ALA A 14 -30.15 38.38 10.32
N GLY A 15 -31.21 37.82 10.94
CA GLY A 15 -32.23 38.57 11.68
C GLY A 15 -33.70 38.12 11.48
N PRO A 16 -34.64 38.49 12.38
CA PRO A 16 -34.55 38.52 13.86
C PRO A 16 -35.82 37.98 14.57
N HIS A 17 -35.77 37.76 15.90
CA HIS A 17 -36.96 37.87 16.79
C HIS A 17 -36.61 38.14 18.28
N LYS A 18 -37.03 39.35 18.71
CA LYS A 18 -37.55 39.90 20.00
C LYS A 18 -37.01 39.54 21.42
N ASP A 19 -36.49 40.61 22.04
CA ASP A 19 -36.79 41.26 23.36
C ASP A 19 -36.75 40.50 24.70
N ILE A 20 -36.00 41.06 25.68
CA ILE A 20 -36.50 41.80 26.87
C ILE A 20 -35.33 42.22 27.81
N HIS A 21 -35.28 43.54 28.12
CA HIS A 21 -34.68 44.33 29.22
C HIS A 21 -33.24 44.05 29.75
N ALA A 22 -32.38 44.98 30.18
CA ALA A 22 -32.16 46.44 30.16
C ALA A 22 -31.33 46.78 31.42
N CYS A 23 -30.14 47.39 31.29
CA CYS A 23 -29.75 48.61 32.04
C CYS A 23 -28.39 49.16 31.59
N ALA A 24 -28.36 50.48 31.37
CA ALA A 24 -27.24 51.34 30.94
C ALA A 24 -26.27 51.65 32.12
N SER A 25 -25.11 52.32 32.02
CA SER A 25 -24.74 53.46 31.18
C SER A 25 -23.22 53.78 31.13
N LYS A 26 -22.77 54.23 29.94
CA LYS A 26 -21.95 55.41 29.57
C LYS A 26 -20.77 55.95 30.44
N SER A 27 -19.59 55.87 29.81
CA SER A 27 -18.65 56.93 29.36
C SER A 27 -17.84 57.85 30.30
N ASN A 28 -16.53 57.83 30.03
CA ASN A 28 -15.57 58.92 29.80
C ASN A 28 -14.75 59.57 30.94
N ALA A 29 -13.48 59.76 30.55
CA ALA A 29 -12.50 60.79 30.90
C ALA A 29 -11.49 60.48 32.02
N ALA A 30 -10.23 60.69 31.63
CA ALA A 30 -8.99 60.49 32.36
C ALA A 30 -8.66 61.68 33.27
N GLN A 31 -7.95 61.42 34.38
CA GLN A 31 -6.72 62.14 34.76
C GLN A 31 -5.97 61.43 35.92
N THR A 32 -4.65 61.39 35.72
CA THR A 32 -3.48 60.97 36.53
C THR A 32 -3.54 61.33 38.04
N PHE A 33 -2.98 60.55 38.97
CA PHE A 33 -1.52 60.33 39.19
C PHE A 33 -1.22 59.13 40.13
N ALA A 34 0.01 58.64 40.00
CA ALA A 34 0.83 57.84 40.94
C ALA A 34 0.58 56.32 41.03
N GLY A 35 1.51 55.56 40.44
CA GLY A 35 1.67 54.12 40.69
C GLY A 35 2.69 53.51 39.74
N ALA A 36 3.90 53.27 40.23
CA ALA A 36 4.96 52.59 39.51
C ALA A 36 4.55 51.16 39.13
N THR A 37 4.48 50.85 37.83
CA THR A 37 4.40 49.48 37.33
C THR A 37 5.79 48.99 36.97
N LEU A 38 6.40 48.30 37.94
CA LEU A 38 7.58 47.48 37.74
C LEU A 38 7.17 46.21 36.99
N THR A 39 7.86 45.93 35.89
CA THR A 39 7.92 44.63 35.24
C THR A 39 8.33 43.56 36.25
N LEU A 40 7.50 42.54 36.51
CA LEU A 40 7.96 41.34 37.20
C LEU A 40 7.35 40.08 36.58
N TRP A 41 8.20 39.36 35.88
CA TRP A 41 8.04 37.94 35.61
C TRP A 41 7.90 37.17 36.93
N CYS A 42 6.76 36.56 37.18
CA CYS A 42 6.65 35.54 38.24
C CYS A 42 7.22 34.21 37.73
N ARG A 43 8.50 33.98 38.04
CA ARG A 43 9.07 32.63 38.19
C ARG A 43 8.35 31.93 39.36
N PHE A 44 7.50 30.94 39.07
CA PHE A 44 7.15 29.93 40.07
C PHE A 44 8.31 28.93 40.14
N GLY A 45 9.30 29.22 40.98
CA GLY A 45 10.37 28.28 41.32
C GLY A 45 9.82 27.17 42.21
N VAL A 46 9.74 25.95 41.70
CA VAL A 46 9.45 24.75 42.50
C VAL A 46 10.74 24.34 43.20
N GLU A 47 10.84 24.54 44.51
CA GLU A 47 12.03 24.20 45.29
C GLU A 47 12.04 22.69 45.59
N TRP A 48 12.97 21.96 44.99
CA TRP A 48 13.19 20.53 45.22
C TRP A 48 14.23 20.34 46.33
N THR A 49 13.97 19.46 47.30
CA THR A 49 15.01 19.04 48.25
C THR A 49 16.12 18.31 47.50
N LYS A 50 17.38 18.51 47.94
CA LYS A 50 18.60 18.15 47.19
C LYS A 50 18.81 16.66 46.84
N ASP A 51 17.93 15.74 47.28
CA ASP A 51 18.14 14.29 47.15
C ASP A 51 16.95 13.49 46.56
N ALA A 52 15.95 14.13 45.94
CA ALA A 52 14.74 13.42 45.49
C ALA A 52 14.70 13.15 43.96
N SER A 53 15.61 12.34 43.43
CA SER A 53 15.42 11.73 42.10
C SER A 53 14.49 10.52 42.19
N THR A 54 13.52 10.42 41.30
CA THR A 54 12.57 9.29 41.28
C THR A 54 13.29 7.96 41.01
N PRO A 55 13.06 6.89 41.79
CA PRO A 55 13.60 5.56 41.53
C PRO A 55 13.10 4.98 40.19
N ALA A 56 13.69 3.87 39.73
CA ALA A 56 13.32 3.20 38.48
C ALA A 56 11.81 2.89 38.36
N LEU A 57 11.13 2.69 39.49
CA LEU A 57 9.68 2.60 39.60
C LEU A 57 9.21 3.41 40.81
N ALA A 58 8.25 4.31 40.61
CA ALA A 58 7.63 5.11 41.66
C ALA A 58 6.10 5.02 41.59
N TYR A 59 5.48 4.55 42.66
CA TYR A 59 4.02 4.50 42.79
C TYR A 59 3.42 5.88 43.04
N ASP A 60 2.12 6.01 42.85
CA ASP A 60 1.35 7.25 43.00
C ASP A 60 1.64 8.04 44.28
N ASN A 61 1.91 7.35 45.39
CA ASN A 61 2.17 7.92 46.71
C ASN A 61 3.67 8.21 47.00
N HIS A 62 4.55 8.05 46.02
CA HIS A 62 5.98 8.25 46.21
C HIS A 62 6.32 9.73 46.44
N LYS A 63 7.22 10.01 47.40
CA LYS A 63 7.57 11.38 47.86
C LYS A 63 8.18 12.28 46.78
N SER A 64 8.67 11.70 45.67
CA SER A 64 9.21 12.47 44.53
C SER A 64 8.13 13.02 43.60
N ILE A 65 6.88 12.58 43.75
CA ILE A 65 5.74 13.04 42.95
C ILE A 65 5.07 14.21 43.68
N ARG A 66 4.85 15.31 42.96
CA ARG A 66 4.18 16.51 43.50
C ARG A 66 2.87 16.77 42.78
N TYR A 67 1.78 16.74 43.54
CA TYR A 67 0.43 17.02 43.07
C TYR A 67 0.02 18.43 43.52
N LEU A 68 -0.33 19.32 42.58
CA LEU A 68 -0.78 20.68 42.89
C LEU A 68 -2.09 21.03 42.15
N PRO A 69 -2.95 21.90 42.73
CA PRO A 69 -2.99 22.19 44.17
C PRO A 69 -3.33 20.91 44.96
N HIS A 70 -2.78 20.73 46.16
CA HIS A 70 -2.97 19.50 46.95
C HIS A 70 -4.46 19.15 47.19
N THR A 71 -5.33 20.16 47.22
CA THR A 71 -6.78 20.03 47.41
C THR A 71 -7.52 19.47 46.19
N ALA A 72 -6.89 19.45 45.01
CA ALA A 72 -7.50 18.98 43.77
C ALA A 72 -7.32 17.48 43.49
N TRP A 73 -6.52 16.76 44.29
CA TRP A 73 -6.19 15.36 44.09
C TRP A 73 -6.75 14.51 45.22
N LYS A 74 -7.45 13.43 44.86
CA LYS A 74 -8.05 12.47 45.80
C LYS A 74 -7.41 11.11 45.61
N ILE A 75 -7.24 10.37 46.70
CA ILE A 75 -6.69 9.01 46.65
C ILE A 75 -7.85 8.02 46.53
N ALA A 76 -7.76 7.14 45.55
CA ALA A 76 -8.63 5.97 45.40
C ALA A 76 -7.82 4.72 45.78
N ASN A 77 -8.34 3.91 46.70
CA ASN A 77 -7.68 2.68 47.14
C ASN A 77 -8.38 1.46 46.53
N ASP A 78 -7.60 0.60 45.86
CA ASP A 78 -8.06 -0.68 45.32
C ASP A 78 -6.85 -1.59 45.12
N SER A 79 -6.99 -2.88 45.45
CA SER A 79 -5.97 -3.90 45.17
C SER A 79 -5.62 -4.06 43.69
N ALA A 80 -6.50 -3.59 42.79
CA ALA A 80 -6.28 -3.56 41.36
C ALA A 80 -5.26 -2.49 40.91
N PHE A 81 -4.89 -1.53 41.76
CA PHE A 81 -3.90 -0.49 41.44
C PHE A 81 -2.48 -0.89 41.83
N VAL A 82 -1.48 -0.33 41.16
CA VAL A 82 -0.07 -0.61 41.43
C VAL A 82 0.32 0.04 42.77
N GLY A 83 0.59 -0.79 43.78
CA GLY A 83 0.85 -0.30 45.13
C GLY A 83 -0.42 -0.06 45.97
N GLY A 84 -1.60 -0.42 45.44
CA GLY A 84 -2.88 -0.43 46.17
C GLY A 84 -3.62 0.92 46.25
N SER A 85 -3.05 1.99 45.66
CA SER A 85 -3.63 3.33 45.63
C SER A 85 -3.40 4.00 44.27
N MET A 86 -4.24 4.99 43.97
CA MET A 86 -4.12 5.83 42.78
C MET A 86 -4.58 7.25 43.10
N HIS A 87 -3.86 8.27 42.64
CA HIS A 87 -4.26 9.67 42.79
C HIS A 87 -5.10 10.12 41.60
N VAL A 88 -6.26 10.73 41.84
CA VAL A 88 -7.24 11.13 40.82
C VAL A 88 -7.59 12.61 40.96
N SER A 89 -7.71 13.32 39.84
CA SER A 89 -8.19 14.69 39.78
C SER A 89 -9.10 14.93 38.59
N ASN A 90 -10.10 15.79 38.75
CA ASN A 90 -10.93 16.31 37.66
C ASN A 90 -10.98 17.85 37.67
N THR A 91 -9.97 18.49 38.30
CA THR A 91 -9.91 19.94 38.42
C THR A 91 -9.09 20.52 37.28
N LEU A 92 -9.69 21.43 36.50
CA LEU A 92 -9.02 22.11 35.41
C LEU A 92 -7.73 22.80 35.89
N GLY A 93 -6.61 22.52 35.22
CA GLY A 93 -5.31 23.12 35.52
C GLY A 93 -4.57 22.50 36.71
N ALA A 94 -5.15 21.52 37.42
CA ALA A 94 -4.39 20.72 38.38
C ALA A 94 -3.24 20.00 37.67
N ASN A 95 -2.09 19.90 38.31
CA ASN A 95 -0.92 19.27 37.72
C ASN A 95 -0.26 18.25 38.65
N VAL A 96 0.46 17.33 38.04
CA VAL A 96 1.38 16.42 38.71
C VAL A 96 2.76 16.61 38.09
N THR A 97 3.78 16.71 38.94
CA THR A 97 5.17 16.93 38.51
C THR A 97 6.08 15.87 39.12
N VAL A 98 6.97 15.31 38.31
CA VAL A 98 7.94 14.29 38.69
C VAL A 98 9.33 14.67 38.18
N LYS A 99 10.31 14.75 39.08
CA LYS A 99 11.72 14.90 38.72
C LYS A 99 12.37 13.52 38.63
N PHE A 100 13.01 13.19 37.52
CA PHE A 100 13.67 11.90 37.31
C PHE A 100 15.03 12.05 36.65
N ARG A 101 15.85 11.01 36.72
CA ARG A 101 17.13 10.94 36.03
C ARG A 101 17.19 9.68 35.17
N GLY A 102 17.45 9.84 33.88
CA GLY A 102 17.53 8.74 32.92
C GLY A 102 17.12 9.15 31.51
N THR A 103 17.17 8.21 30.57
CA THR A 103 16.88 8.45 29.16
C THR A 103 15.39 8.36 28.79
N GLY A 104 14.49 8.18 29.75
CA GLY A 104 13.05 8.11 29.49
C GLY A 104 12.17 7.93 30.73
N ILE A 105 10.88 8.21 30.58
CA ILE A 105 9.86 8.06 31.63
C ILE A 105 8.53 7.58 31.03
N GLN A 106 7.81 6.75 31.78
CA GLN A 106 6.46 6.27 31.46
C GLN A 106 5.52 6.59 32.62
N TRP A 107 4.27 6.95 32.30
CA TRP A 107 3.18 7.22 33.23
C TRP A 107 2.08 6.17 33.04
N PHE A 108 1.63 5.60 34.16
CA PHE A 108 0.56 4.60 34.22
C PHE A 108 -0.64 5.10 35.03
N GLY A 109 -1.83 4.62 34.65
CA GLY A 109 -3.12 4.95 35.26
C GLY A 109 -4.26 4.15 34.62
N LYS A 110 -5.49 4.69 34.62
CA LYS A 110 -6.64 4.11 33.93
C LYS A 110 -7.11 4.97 32.76
N THR A 111 -7.88 4.36 31.88
CA THR A 111 -8.66 5.04 30.83
C THR A 111 -10.14 4.81 31.09
N SER A 112 -11.00 5.81 30.92
CA SER A 112 -12.46 5.64 31.05
C SER A 112 -13.24 6.74 30.32
N ARG A 113 -14.58 6.60 30.26
CA ARG A 113 -15.45 7.60 29.60
C ARG A 113 -15.39 9.00 30.20
N ARG A 114 -14.86 9.12 31.42
CA ARG A 114 -14.74 10.40 32.15
C ARG A 114 -13.40 11.10 31.94
N HIS A 115 -12.46 10.46 31.25
CA HIS A 115 -11.10 10.99 31.10
C HIS A 115 -10.96 11.85 29.86
N GLY A 116 -10.13 12.90 30.00
CA GLY A 116 -9.85 13.86 28.94
C GLY A 116 -8.49 13.65 28.27
N SER A 117 -7.97 14.71 27.70
CA SER A 117 -6.66 14.79 27.04
C SER A 117 -5.73 15.74 27.79
N PRO A 118 -5.10 15.31 28.90
CA PRO A 118 -4.17 16.16 29.63
C PRO A 118 -2.95 16.53 28.78
N ARG A 119 -2.41 17.72 29.05
CA ARG A 119 -1.19 18.21 28.39
C ARG A 119 0.04 17.72 29.14
N VAL A 120 0.99 17.15 28.41
CA VAL A 120 2.21 16.59 28.98
C VAL A 120 3.42 17.41 28.54
N PHE A 121 4.21 17.85 29.51
CA PHE A 121 5.41 18.64 29.32
C PHE A 121 6.63 17.89 29.86
N ILE A 122 7.74 17.96 29.13
CA ILE A 122 9.06 17.52 29.57
C ILE A 122 9.98 18.74 29.54
N ASP A 123 10.62 19.04 30.66
CA ASP A 123 11.54 20.18 30.84
C ASP A 123 10.90 21.52 30.41
N GLY A 124 9.60 21.66 30.68
CA GLY A 124 8.80 22.85 30.32
C GLY A 124 8.38 22.91 28.85
N THR A 125 8.80 21.96 28.00
CA THR A 125 8.40 21.86 26.60
C THR A 125 7.20 20.95 26.45
N LEU A 126 6.15 21.38 25.73
CA LEU A 126 4.98 20.55 25.46
C LEU A 126 5.36 19.38 24.54
N THR A 127 5.27 18.16 25.05
CA THR A 127 5.63 16.93 24.32
C THR A 127 4.42 16.29 23.65
N GLY A 128 3.21 16.53 24.15
CA GLY A 128 1.98 16.06 23.51
C GLY A 128 0.74 16.16 24.40
N ALA A 129 -0.40 15.75 23.85
CA ALA A 129 -1.65 15.49 24.58
C ALA A 129 -2.15 14.10 24.17
N THR A 130 -2.48 13.25 25.13
CA THR A 130 -2.98 11.89 24.88
C THR A 130 -4.42 11.81 25.37
N SER A 131 -5.35 11.40 24.49
CA SER A 131 -6.72 11.13 24.92
C SER A 131 -6.74 9.88 25.80
N LEU A 132 -7.17 10.06 27.04
CA LEU A 132 -7.33 8.98 28.02
C LEU A 132 -8.76 8.42 28.03
N TRP A 133 -9.61 8.90 27.12
CA TRP A 133 -10.99 8.46 26.98
C TRP A 133 -11.07 7.02 26.47
N SER A 134 -11.93 6.20 27.09
CA SER A 134 -12.27 4.86 26.60
C SER A 134 -13.72 4.47 26.93
N LYS A 135 -14.36 3.68 26.05
CA LYS A 135 -15.75 3.19 26.23
C LYS A 135 -15.89 2.22 27.42
N LYS A 136 -14.82 1.51 27.77
CA LYS A 136 -14.70 0.62 28.95
C LYS A 136 -13.61 1.16 29.87
N THR A 137 -13.64 0.81 31.15
CA THR A 137 -12.58 1.20 32.08
C THR A 137 -11.46 0.17 32.05
N PHE A 138 -10.24 0.59 31.73
CA PHE A 138 -9.04 -0.25 31.79
C PHE A 138 -8.08 0.33 32.83
N VAL A 139 -7.55 -0.50 33.72
CA VAL A 139 -6.59 -0.12 34.77
C VAL A 139 -5.16 -0.53 34.37
N LYS A 140 -4.13 0.03 35.04
CA LYS A 140 -2.70 -0.24 34.76
C LYS A 140 -2.27 0.04 33.31
N GLN A 141 -2.94 0.97 32.65
CA GLN A 141 -2.65 1.38 31.29
C GLN A 141 -1.49 2.37 31.27
N ARG A 142 -0.61 2.27 30.27
CA ARG A 142 0.42 3.28 30.05
C ARG A 142 -0.21 4.49 29.36
N LEU A 143 -0.48 5.54 30.13
CA LEU A 143 -1.15 6.76 29.67
C LEU A 143 -0.23 7.69 28.88
N PHE A 144 1.08 7.63 29.15
CA PHE A 144 2.10 8.36 28.41
C PHE A 144 3.46 7.65 28.52
N GLY A 145 4.31 7.79 27.52
CA GLY A 145 5.68 7.32 27.57
C GLY A 145 6.58 8.12 26.65
N LEU A 146 7.74 8.53 27.15
CA LEU A 146 8.79 9.14 26.36
C LEU A 146 10.10 8.41 26.60
N SER A 147 10.75 8.02 25.52
CA SER A 147 12.12 7.49 25.48
C SER A 147 13.01 8.43 24.66
N HIS A 148 14.33 8.27 24.77
CA HIS A 148 15.34 9.03 24.02
C HIS A 148 15.60 10.45 24.52
N LEU A 149 15.43 10.69 25.82
CA LEU A 149 16.03 11.86 26.46
C LEU A 149 17.54 11.65 26.62
N ASP A 150 18.32 12.73 26.57
CA ASP A 150 19.73 12.69 26.93
C ASP A 150 19.88 12.10 28.34
N GLU A 151 20.92 11.32 28.61
CA GLU A 151 21.12 10.78 29.97
C GLU A 151 21.38 11.96 30.93
N GLY A 152 20.37 12.31 31.73
CA GLY A 152 20.38 13.52 32.54
C GLY A 152 19.19 13.62 33.49
N GLU A 153 19.11 14.74 34.21
CA GLU A 153 17.94 15.06 35.03
C GLU A 153 16.86 15.73 34.18
N HIS A 154 15.62 15.28 34.32
CA HIS A 154 14.46 15.76 33.60
C HIS A 154 13.26 15.98 34.53
N ILE A 155 12.33 16.83 34.10
CA ILE A 155 11.08 17.13 34.81
C ILE A 155 9.90 16.83 33.90
N LEU A 156 9.07 15.85 34.30
CA LEU A 156 7.76 15.59 33.71
C LEU A 156 6.69 16.41 34.43
N THR A 157 5.87 17.15 33.69
CA THR A 157 4.68 17.83 34.21
C THR A 157 3.46 17.43 33.38
N ILE A 158 2.44 16.91 34.03
CA ILE A 158 1.15 16.60 33.41
C ILE A 158 0.13 17.60 33.94
N GLN A 159 -0.60 18.27 33.04
CA GLN A 159 -1.60 19.27 33.37
C GLN A 159 -3.00 18.83 32.93
N ASN A 160 -3.93 18.82 33.88
CA ASN A 160 -5.32 18.45 33.71
C ASN A 160 -6.08 19.45 32.81
N ASP A 161 -6.90 18.92 31.91
CA ASP A 161 -7.79 19.64 31.00
C ASP A 161 -9.21 19.87 31.55
N GLY A 162 -9.47 19.47 32.81
CA GLY A 162 -10.75 19.62 33.49
C GLY A 162 -11.61 18.34 33.48
N LEU A 163 -11.14 17.28 32.85
CA LEU A 163 -11.74 15.95 32.91
C LEU A 163 -10.94 15.04 33.86
N GLU A 164 -11.43 13.84 34.12
CA GLU A 164 -10.76 12.93 35.06
C GLU A 164 -9.36 12.56 34.53
N ILE A 165 -8.35 12.63 35.39
CA ILE A 165 -7.00 12.12 35.18
C ILE A 165 -6.56 11.39 36.45
N ASP A 166 -5.66 10.42 36.29
CA ASP A 166 -5.12 9.71 37.43
C ASP A 166 -3.68 9.23 37.24
N VAL A 167 -3.03 9.00 38.36
CA VAL A 167 -1.64 8.55 38.45
C VAL A 167 -1.62 7.33 39.33
N ASP A 168 -1.19 6.21 38.76
CA ASP A 168 -0.98 4.93 39.44
C ASP A 168 0.52 4.68 39.66
N ALA A 169 1.34 4.87 38.61
CA ALA A 169 2.80 4.75 38.73
C ALA A 169 3.57 5.51 37.65
N PHE A 170 4.85 5.75 37.92
CA PHE A 170 5.86 6.16 36.94
C PHE A 170 7.01 5.16 36.87
N VAL A 171 7.50 4.91 35.65
CA VAL A 171 8.67 4.05 35.40
C VAL A 171 9.74 4.87 34.69
N VAL A 172 10.95 4.89 35.25
CA VAL A 172 12.10 5.63 34.71
C VAL A 172 13.07 4.65 34.04
N THR A 173 13.47 4.96 32.81
CA THR A 173 14.49 4.20 32.07
C THR A 173 15.85 4.84 32.30
N SER A 174 16.81 4.11 32.87
CA SER A 174 18.19 4.57 33.08
C SER A 174 19.13 4.01 32.01
N GLY A 175 20.08 4.81 31.51
CA GLY A 175 21.16 4.31 30.66
C GLY A 175 22.11 3.39 31.43
N SER A 176 22.50 2.26 30.84
CA SER A 176 23.50 1.37 31.45
C SER A 176 24.86 2.07 31.49
N THR A 177 25.33 2.41 32.69
CA THR A 177 26.71 2.88 32.91
C THR A 177 27.66 1.69 32.91
N GLY A 178 27.97 1.18 31.72
CA GLY A 178 29.23 0.45 31.49
C GLY A 178 30.37 1.46 31.47
N ALA A 179 31.31 1.33 32.42
CA ALA A 179 32.44 2.23 32.60
C ALA A 179 33.18 2.54 31.28
N ASN A 180 33.16 3.80 30.86
CA ASN A 180 33.89 4.28 29.70
C ASN A 180 34.75 5.49 30.11
N SER A 181 35.89 5.22 30.73
CA SER A 181 37.00 6.17 30.70
C SER A 181 37.78 5.94 29.41
N ASN A 182 37.43 6.65 28.34
CA ASN A 182 38.39 7.07 27.32
C ASN A 182 37.80 8.22 26.51
N LYS A 183 38.33 9.43 26.76
CA LYS A 183 38.22 10.57 25.85
C LYS A 183 38.70 10.13 24.45
N PRO A 184 38.06 10.57 23.36
CA PRO A 184 38.57 10.29 22.03
C PRO A 184 39.86 11.08 21.82
N ARG A 185 40.99 10.37 21.84
CA ARG A 185 42.21 10.84 21.21
C ARG A 185 41.98 10.75 19.70
N ALA A 186 42.20 11.85 18.99
CA ALA A 186 42.26 11.83 17.54
C ALA A 186 43.34 10.82 17.12
N GLU A 187 42.92 9.68 16.57
CA GLU A 187 43.81 8.72 15.95
C GLU A 187 44.19 9.24 14.55
N PRO A 188 45.48 9.23 14.19
CA PRO A 188 45.93 9.60 12.86
C PRO A 188 45.46 8.56 11.84
N VAL A 189 45.10 9.05 10.65
CA VAL A 189 44.73 8.23 9.50
C VAL A 189 45.93 7.35 9.11
N SER A 190 45.88 6.07 9.48
CA SER A 190 46.82 5.04 9.05
C SER A 190 46.22 4.23 7.90
N SER A 191 46.82 4.38 6.74
CA SER A 191 46.53 3.65 5.50
C SER A 191 46.96 2.18 5.58
N SER A 192 46.14 1.29 6.16
CA SER A 192 46.13 -0.17 5.85
C SER A 192 45.05 -0.96 6.61
N ALA A 193 43.86 -0.42 6.87
CA ALA A 193 42.79 -1.20 7.50
C ALA A 193 42.26 -2.25 6.49
N ARG A 194 42.46 -3.54 6.79
CA ARG A 194 41.85 -4.63 6.00
C ARG A 194 40.33 -4.45 5.98
N PRO A 195 39.65 -4.74 4.85
CA PRO A 195 38.20 -4.71 4.80
C PRO A 195 37.59 -5.59 5.88
N ARG A 196 36.64 -5.06 6.66
CA ARG A 196 36.04 -5.78 7.79
C ARG A 196 34.54 -5.56 7.87
N TRP A 197 33.83 -6.61 8.23
CA TRP A 197 32.42 -6.56 8.61
C TRP A 197 32.27 -5.82 9.94
N ARG A 198 31.19 -5.07 10.11
CA ARG A 198 30.85 -4.37 11.37
C ARG A 198 29.37 -4.54 11.68
N LEU A 199 29.06 -4.69 12.96
CA LEU A 199 27.69 -4.71 13.46
C LEU A 199 27.49 -3.52 14.38
N GLU A 200 26.42 -2.77 14.16
CA GLU A 200 26.08 -1.58 14.95
C GLU A 200 24.60 -1.64 15.34
N GLN A 201 24.26 -1.27 16.56
CA GLN A 201 22.87 -1.18 17.00
C GLN A 201 22.44 0.29 17.02
N ARG A 202 21.39 0.66 16.26
CA ARG A 202 20.90 2.04 16.20
C ARG A 202 19.42 2.13 15.81
N GLY A 203 18.64 2.81 16.65
CA GLY A 203 17.21 3.06 16.43
C GLY A 203 16.30 1.92 16.89
N GLN A 204 15.00 2.18 16.87
CA GLN A 204 13.95 1.22 17.18
C GLN A 204 12.79 1.38 16.19
N THR A 205 12.07 0.29 15.90
CA THR A 205 10.99 0.27 14.90
C THR A 205 9.64 0.72 15.40
N GLY A 206 9.44 0.85 16.72
CA GLY A 206 8.20 1.29 17.37
C GLY A 206 7.06 0.26 17.36
N VAL A 207 7.03 -0.61 16.36
CA VAL A 207 6.22 -1.84 16.26
C VAL A 207 7.16 -3.03 16.05
N ALA A 208 6.77 -4.25 16.41
CA ALA A 208 7.62 -5.41 16.19
C ALA A 208 7.80 -5.64 14.69
N ALA A 209 9.04 -5.69 14.24
CA ALA A 209 9.34 -5.76 12.81
C ALA A 209 9.15 -7.18 12.28
N MET A 210 7.89 -7.57 12.11
CA MET A 210 7.51 -8.86 11.52
C MET A 210 7.68 -8.85 10.01
N GLN A 211 7.38 -7.74 9.34
CA GLN A 211 7.56 -7.58 7.90
C GLN A 211 8.18 -6.22 7.67
N VAL A 212 9.15 -6.12 6.75
CA VAL A 212 9.74 -4.83 6.38
C VAL A 212 9.88 -4.69 4.87
N ALA A 213 9.78 -3.46 4.37
CA ALA A 213 10.12 -3.19 2.99
C ALA A 213 10.80 -1.84 2.78
N VAL A 214 11.82 -1.81 1.93
CA VAL A 214 12.46 -0.56 1.51
C VAL A 214 11.56 0.12 0.49
N ILE A 215 10.95 1.23 0.87
CA ILE A 215 9.97 1.97 0.05
C ILE A 215 10.58 3.22 -0.61
N SER A 216 11.78 3.59 -0.19
CA SER A 216 12.32 4.93 -0.35
C SER A 216 13.82 4.89 -0.04
N ASP A 217 14.56 5.84 -0.58
CA ASP A 217 16.02 5.98 -0.37
C ASP A 217 16.34 6.23 1.12
N THR A 218 15.36 6.78 1.84
CA THR A 218 15.48 7.21 3.24
C THR A 218 14.48 6.53 4.16
N GLU A 219 13.60 5.67 3.66
CA GLU A 219 12.50 5.12 4.47
C GLU A 219 12.24 3.64 4.21
N VAL A 220 11.90 2.96 5.30
CA VAL A 220 11.46 1.56 5.35
C VAL A 220 10.09 1.52 5.98
N ILE A 221 9.16 0.75 5.40
CA ILE A 221 7.90 0.42 6.08
C ILE A 221 8.12 -0.82 6.94
N VAL A 222 7.59 -0.78 8.16
CA VAL A 222 7.58 -1.87 9.13
C VAL A 222 6.13 -2.22 9.40
N ILE A 223 5.78 -3.49 9.26
CA ILE A 223 4.42 -4.01 9.49
C ILE A 223 4.49 -5.11 10.55
N ASP A 224 3.52 -5.09 11.44
CA ASP A 224 3.41 -5.95 12.60
C ASP A 224 2.03 -6.63 12.64
N LYS A 225 1.77 -7.39 13.69
CA LYS A 225 0.44 -7.80 14.13
C LYS A 225 -0.20 -6.76 15.02
N VAL A 226 -1.51 -6.89 15.20
CA VAL A 226 -2.26 -6.16 16.22
C VAL A 226 -1.81 -6.68 17.60
N GLU A 227 -1.17 -5.82 18.39
CA GLU A 227 -0.67 -6.13 19.73
C GLU A 227 -0.44 -4.84 20.54
N HIS A 228 -0.08 -4.95 21.83
CA HIS A 228 0.14 -3.80 22.72
C HIS A 228 1.45 -3.03 22.44
N ASN A 229 1.69 -2.69 21.17
CA ASN A 229 2.85 -1.93 20.75
C ASN A 229 2.95 -0.59 21.48
N PRO A 230 4.19 -0.15 21.79
CA PRO A 230 4.40 1.12 22.47
C PRO A 230 4.12 2.33 21.58
N LEU A 231 4.17 2.19 20.25
CA LEU A 231 3.82 3.25 19.32
C LEU A 231 2.30 3.36 19.19
N ILE A 232 1.75 4.57 19.32
CA ILE A 232 0.30 4.83 19.31
C ILE A 232 -0.08 5.64 18.06
N VAL A 233 -1.26 5.37 17.51
CA VAL A 233 -1.89 6.12 16.42
C VAL A 233 -3.39 6.24 16.69
N GLU A 234 -3.94 7.45 16.55
CA GLU A 234 -5.39 7.72 16.75
C GLU A 234 -6.03 7.10 18.02
N GLY A 235 -5.26 6.96 19.10
CA GLY A 235 -5.76 6.43 20.38
C GLY A 235 -5.69 4.90 20.52
N HIS A 236 -5.09 4.17 19.57
CA HIS A 236 -4.81 2.74 19.68
C HIS A 236 -3.34 2.41 19.36
N PRO A 237 -2.83 1.23 19.76
CA PRO A 237 -1.51 0.77 19.34
C PRO A 237 -1.40 0.70 17.82
N ALA A 238 -0.27 1.19 17.29
CA ALA A 238 0.07 1.04 15.89
C ALA A 238 0.60 -0.39 15.64
N TRP A 239 0.23 -0.98 14.51
CA TRP A 239 0.84 -2.21 13.99
C TRP A 239 1.46 -2.00 12.59
N GLY A 240 1.71 -0.74 12.26
CA GLY A 240 2.49 -0.34 11.09
C GLY A 240 3.26 0.93 11.41
N ALA A 241 4.45 1.08 10.83
CA ALA A 241 5.28 2.27 10.99
C ALA A 241 6.13 2.53 9.74
N ILE A 242 6.52 3.79 9.56
CA ILE A 242 7.56 4.21 8.64
C ILE A 242 8.80 4.55 9.45
N TYR A 243 9.90 3.85 9.18
CA TYR A 243 11.20 4.05 9.77
C TYR A 243 12.08 4.88 8.83
N ASN A 244 12.63 5.98 9.33
CA ASN A 244 13.57 6.81 8.57
C ASN A 244 15.01 6.30 8.75
N LEU A 245 15.67 5.93 7.64
CA LEU A 245 17.01 5.34 7.60
C LEU A 245 18.12 6.31 8.03
N GLU A 246 17.94 7.63 7.85
CA GLU A 246 18.98 8.63 8.16
C GLU A 246 18.92 9.09 9.63
N ARG A 247 17.70 9.37 10.10
CA ARG A 247 17.43 9.93 11.43
C ARG A 247 17.12 8.86 12.47
N HIS A 248 16.80 7.64 12.03
CA HIS A 248 16.36 6.53 12.88
C HIS A 248 15.11 6.87 13.72
N THR A 249 14.24 7.71 13.16
CA THR A 249 12.95 8.10 13.74
C THR A 249 11.83 7.29 13.12
N VAL A 250 10.76 7.05 13.88
CA VAL A 250 9.58 6.31 13.42
C VAL A 250 8.34 7.19 13.36
N ARG A 251 7.48 6.93 12.37
CA ARG A 251 6.15 7.50 12.24
C ARG A 251 5.13 6.37 12.19
N PRO A 252 4.07 6.38 13.00
CA PRO A 252 3.05 5.34 12.93
C PRO A 252 2.25 5.39 11.62
N LEU A 253 1.72 4.24 11.22
CA LEU A 253 0.71 4.07 10.17
C LEU A 253 -0.60 3.63 10.80
N ASN A 254 -1.71 4.17 10.29
CA ASN A 254 -3.04 3.88 10.79
C ASN A 254 -3.70 2.75 10.00
N MET A 255 -3.11 1.56 10.09
CA MET A 255 -3.67 0.36 9.48
C MET A 255 -5.00 -0.01 10.15
N LYS A 256 -5.91 -0.63 9.39
CA LYS A 256 -7.28 -0.96 9.84
C LYS A 256 -7.49 -2.45 10.02
N SER A 257 -6.99 -3.25 9.10
CA SER A 257 -7.14 -4.70 9.15
C SER A 257 -5.90 -5.37 9.74
N ASN A 258 -6.09 -6.54 10.36
CA ASN A 258 -5.02 -7.26 11.04
C ASN A 258 -4.00 -7.88 10.06
N SER A 259 -2.81 -7.29 9.97
CA SER A 259 -1.74 -7.70 9.03
C SER A 259 -0.88 -8.86 9.49
N PHE A 260 -1.15 -9.41 10.68
CA PHE A 260 -0.45 -10.59 11.16
C PHE A 260 -0.63 -11.72 10.16
N CYS A 261 0.49 -12.30 9.69
CA CYS A 261 0.50 -13.41 8.73
C CYS A 261 0.11 -13.04 7.29
N ALA A 262 0.11 -11.75 6.96
CA ALA A 262 0.01 -11.28 5.59
C ALA A 262 1.27 -11.59 4.77
N GLY A 263 1.11 -11.65 3.45
CA GLY A 263 2.21 -11.64 2.47
C GLY A 263 2.26 -10.30 1.73
N GLY A 264 3.31 -10.03 0.98
CA GLY A 264 3.40 -8.77 0.23
C GLY A 264 4.49 -8.76 -0.83
N SER A 265 4.41 -7.77 -1.72
CA SER A 265 5.34 -7.55 -2.83
C SER A 265 5.13 -6.14 -3.40
N PHE A 266 5.90 -5.77 -4.43
CA PHE A 266 5.70 -4.53 -5.18
C PHE A 266 5.03 -4.80 -6.53
N LEU A 267 4.15 -3.90 -6.92
CA LEU A 267 3.66 -3.80 -8.30
C LEU A 267 4.72 -3.16 -9.19
N GLY A 268 4.61 -3.35 -10.51
CA GLY A 268 5.54 -2.78 -11.50
C GLY A 268 5.58 -1.24 -11.51
N ASN A 269 4.61 -0.58 -10.90
CA ASN A 269 4.58 0.87 -10.72
C ASN A 269 5.24 1.36 -9.40
N GLY A 270 5.75 0.45 -8.56
CA GLY A 270 6.36 0.76 -7.26
C GLY A 270 5.40 0.85 -6.07
N THR A 271 4.10 0.59 -6.26
CA THR A 271 3.14 0.45 -5.15
C THR A 271 3.44 -0.83 -4.39
N LEU A 272 3.61 -0.74 -3.07
CA LEU A 272 3.67 -1.91 -2.20
C LEU A 272 2.26 -2.45 -1.98
N ILE A 273 2.09 -3.76 -2.10
CA ILE A 273 0.87 -4.48 -1.78
C ILE A 273 1.14 -5.47 -0.65
N ASN A 274 0.27 -5.48 0.37
CA ASN A 274 0.26 -6.42 1.48
C ASN A 274 -1.13 -7.05 1.60
N VAL A 275 -1.22 -8.38 1.60
CA VAL A 275 -2.49 -9.11 1.45
C VAL A 275 -2.63 -10.25 2.42
N GLY A 276 -3.88 -10.54 2.78
CA GLY A 276 -4.21 -11.54 3.78
C GLY A 276 -3.89 -11.04 5.20
N GLY A 277 -3.98 -11.95 6.15
CA GLY A 277 -3.76 -11.63 7.56
C GLY A 277 -4.66 -12.41 8.51
N ASN A 278 -4.75 -11.99 9.76
CA ASN A 278 -5.52 -12.68 10.80
C ASN A 278 -7.01 -12.35 10.73
N PRO A 279 -7.91 -13.32 11.03
CA PRO A 279 -9.25 -12.94 11.46
C PRO A 279 -9.21 -12.07 12.73
N ILE A 280 -10.33 -11.38 12.97
CA ILE A 280 -10.60 -10.75 14.27
C ILE A 280 -10.57 -11.86 15.33
N VAL A 281 -9.85 -11.63 16.42
CA VAL A 281 -9.82 -12.56 17.55
C VAL A 281 -11.08 -12.30 18.40
N GLU A 282 -12.19 -12.94 18.04
CA GLU A 282 -13.51 -12.80 18.71
C GLU A 282 -13.61 -13.53 20.07
N ASP A 283 -12.49 -13.77 20.75
CA ASP A 283 -12.54 -14.34 22.08
C ASP A 283 -12.74 -13.20 23.10
N ASP A 284 -13.91 -13.17 23.75
CA ASP A 284 -14.25 -12.36 24.94
C ASP A 284 -13.28 -12.55 26.14
N THR A 285 -12.16 -13.25 25.94
CA THR A 285 -11.09 -13.53 26.89
C THR A 285 -9.68 -13.13 26.41
N GLY A 286 -9.54 -12.57 25.20
CA GLY A 286 -8.27 -12.10 24.66
C GLY A 286 -8.02 -10.59 24.87
N PRO A 287 -6.85 -10.15 25.34
CA PRO A 287 -6.55 -8.74 25.60
C PRO A 287 -6.35 -7.85 24.35
N ILE A 288 -6.68 -8.31 23.13
CA ILE A 288 -6.23 -7.69 21.86
C ILE A 288 -7.42 -7.45 20.91
N ASP A 289 -8.35 -6.58 21.28
CA ASP A 289 -9.31 -5.99 20.34
C ASP A 289 -9.18 -4.46 20.43
N PHE A 290 -8.46 -3.91 19.45
CA PHE A 290 -8.30 -2.46 19.28
C PHE A 290 -9.24 -1.90 18.21
N GLY A 291 -10.28 -2.66 17.83
CA GLY A 291 -11.18 -2.32 16.74
C GLY A 291 -10.62 -2.64 15.36
N ASP A 292 -9.68 -3.59 15.26
CA ASP A 292 -9.15 -4.05 13.98
C ASP A 292 -10.19 -4.84 13.16
N GLU A 293 -10.13 -4.69 11.85
CA GLU A 293 -10.96 -5.44 10.90
C GLU A 293 -10.29 -6.76 10.49
N ASN A 294 -11.08 -7.70 9.97
CA ASN A 294 -10.61 -9.01 9.53
C ASN A 294 -9.55 -8.89 8.41
N GLY A 295 -8.37 -9.43 8.66
CA GLY A 295 -7.23 -9.43 7.75
C GLY A 295 -7.26 -10.51 6.66
N LEU A 296 -8.01 -11.60 6.80
CA LEU A 296 -7.91 -12.77 5.91
C LEU A 296 -8.10 -12.45 4.43
N GLN A 297 -8.97 -11.49 4.11
CA GLN A 297 -9.19 -11.02 2.73
C GLN A 297 -8.70 -9.60 2.51
N ALA A 298 -8.04 -8.98 3.48
CA ALA A 298 -7.61 -7.60 3.36
C ALA A 298 -6.55 -7.45 2.26
N MET A 299 -6.64 -6.35 1.53
CA MET A 299 -5.60 -5.87 0.63
C MET A 299 -5.23 -4.45 1.04
N ARG A 300 -3.95 -4.26 1.34
CA ARG A 300 -3.40 -3.01 1.83
C ARG A 300 -2.40 -2.49 0.82
N LEU A 301 -2.57 -1.27 0.36
CA LEU A 301 -1.71 -0.66 -0.67
C LEU A 301 -0.97 0.54 -0.09
N PHE A 302 0.33 0.62 -0.33
CA PHE A 302 1.13 1.79 0.02
C PHE A 302 1.81 2.33 -1.23
N ASN A 303 1.50 3.57 -1.57
CA ASN A 303 2.18 4.31 -2.62
C ASN A 303 3.29 5.14 -1.99
N PRO A 304 4.58 4.83 -2.23
CA PRO A 304 5.66 5.60 -1.62
C PRO A 304 5.64 7.06 -2.11
N CYS A 305 5.59 8.01 -1.18
CA CYS A 305 5.73 9.43 -1.49
C CYS A 305 6.86 10.08 -0.67
N PRO A 306 8.08 10.17 -1.24
CA PRO A 306 9.22 10.79 -0.53
C PRO A 306 8.91 12.19 -0.03
N GLY A 307 9.19 12.44 1.25
CA GLY A 307 9.07 13.78 1.83
C GLY A 307 7.65 14.31 1.95
N ALA A 308 6.63 13.48 1.65
CA ALA A 308 5.23 13.75 1.89
C ALA A 308 4.65 12.72 2.88
N LEU A 309 3.53 13.06 3.51
CA LEU A 309 2.84 12.18 4.45
C LEU A 309 1.91 11.24 3.68
N CYS A 310 2.40 10.05 3.33
CA CYS A 310 1.58 8.94 2.83
C CYS A 310 1.20 7.97 3.93
N ASP A 311 0.01 7.40 3.80
CA ASP A 311 -0.51 6.34 4.67
C ASP A 311 -0.87 5.09 3.87
N MET A 312 -1.13 4.00 4.58
CA MET A 312 -1.61 2.74 4.00
C MET A 312 -3.06 2.89 3.56
N TYR A 313 -3.36 2.57 2.31
CA TYR A 313 -4.74 2.36 1.87
C TYR A 313 -5.20 0.98 2.36
N ASP A 314 -6.07 0.95 3.37
CA ASP A 314 -6.55 -0.26 4.03
C ASP A 314 -8.08 -0.19 4.22
N HIS A 315 -8.79 -0.51 3.15
CA HIS A 315 -10.26 -0.48 3.09
C HIS A 315 -10.79 -1.84 2.63
N PRO A 316 -10.81 -2.86 3.52
CA PRO A 316 -11.14 -4.24 3.14
C PRO A 316 -12.61 -4.43 2.69
N LYS A 317 -13.49 -3.45 2.92
CA LYS A 317 -14.87 -3.44 2.38
C LYS A 317 -14.93 -3.03 0.90
N GLU A 318 -13.93 -2.30 0.43
CA GLU A 318 -13.85 -1.77 -0.94
C GLU A 318 -12.88 -2.59 -1.80
N LEU A 319 -11.75 -2.98 -1.21
CA LEU A 319 -10.66 -3.67 -1.87
C LEU A 319 -10.25 -4.90 -1.05
N HIS A 320 -10.60 -6.09 -1.54
CA HIS A 320 -10.32 -7.34 -0.86
C HIS A 320 -10.00 -8.49 -1.81
N LEU A 321 -9.34 -9.51 -1.29
CA LEU A 321 -9.10 -10.78 -1.98
C LEU A 321 -10.40 -11.53 -2.23
N THR A 322 -10.40 -12.35 -3.27
CA THR A 322 -11.52 -13.26 -3.56
C THR A 322 -11.56 -14.41 -2.57
N SER A 323 -10.40 -14.87 -2.10
CA SER A 323 -10.27 -15.98 -1.17
C SER A 323 -9.56 -15.55 0.12
N SER A 324 -9.96 -16.12 1.26
CA SER A 324 -9.29 -15.91 2.55
C SER A 324 -7.89 -16.51 2.54
N ARG A 325 -6.91 -15.74 3.03
CA ARG A 325 -5.49 -16.13 3.04
C ARG A 325 -4.79 -15.72 4.33
N TRP A 326 -4.32 -16.74 5.04
CA TRP A 326 -3.36 -16.72 6.12
C TRP A 326 -2.05 -17.33 5.63
N TYR A 327 -0.92 -16.63 5.78
CA TYR A 327 0.39 -16.98 5.20
C TYR A 327 0.41 -17.21 3.67
N PRO A 328 -0.13 -16.29 2.85
CA PRO A 328 0.08 -16.34 1.40
C PRO A 328 1.47 -15.83 1.01
N THR A 329 2.03 -16.33 -0.08
CA THR A 329 3.17 -15.70 -0.74
C THR A 329 2.67 -14.77 -1.85
N VAL A 330 3.28 -13.60 -1.99
CA VAL A 330 2.98 -12.68 -3.10
C VAL A 330 4.25 -12.52 -3.94
N SER A 331 4.16 -12.80 -5.24
CA SER A 331 5.27 -12.65 -6.19
C SER A 331 4.92 -11.69 -7.30
N ARG A 332 5.84 -10.80 -7.67
CA ARG A 332 5.69 -9.93 -8.84
C ARG A 332 5.89 -10.73 -10.12
N LEU A 333 4.92 -10.63 -11.03
CA LEU A 333 4.96 -11.28 -12.35
C LEU A 333 5.71 -10.42 -13.36
N ASP A 334 6.06 -11.03 -14.49
CA ASP A 334 6.76 -10.39 -15.61
C ASP A 334 5.99 -9.21 -16.23
N ASP A 335 4.66 -9.18 -16.12
CA ASP A 335 3.84 -8.06 -16.58
C ASP A 335 3.63 -6.93 -15.55
N GLY A 336 4.32 -6.99 -14.41
CA GLY A 336 4.25 -6.00 -13.34
C GLY A 336 3.03 -6.13 -12.41
N SER A 337 2.12 -7.07 -12.65
CA SER A 337 1.12 -7.47 -11.66
C SER A 337 1.72 -8.39 -10.60
N VAL A 338 0.93 -8.80 -9.60
CA VAL A 338 1.35 -9.81 -8.62
C VAL A 338 0.46 -11.04 -8.67
N GLY A 339 1.08 -12.19 -8.40
CA GLY A 339 0.41 -13.44 -8.08
C GLY A 339 0.39 -13.68 -6.58
N ILE A 340 -0.78 -13.97 -6.03
CA ILE A 340 -1.03 -14.20 -4.60
C ILE A 340 -1.31 -15.69 -4.43
N ILE A 341 -0.37 -16.41 -3.84
CA ILE A 341 -0.21 -17.85 -3.97
C ILE A 341 -0.36 -18.51 -2.60
N GLY A 342 -1.27 -19.48 -2.52
CA GLY A 342 -1.40 -20.37 -1.37
C GLY A 342 -1.95 -19.70 -0.11
N GLY A 343 -1.54 -20.24 1.04
CA GLY A 343 -2.03 -19.87 2.36
C GLY A 343 -3.12 -20.81 2.87
N SER A 344 -3.77 -20.39 3.94
CA SER A 344 -4.92 -21.07 4.56
C SER A 344 -6.11 -20.12 4.62
N THR A 345 -7.32 -20.66 4.53
CA THR A 345 -8.57 -19.91 4.69
C THR A 345 -8.87 -19.51 6.13
N LYS A 346 -8.11 -20.05 7.09
CA LYS A 346 -8.20 -19.75 8.54
C LYS A 346 -6.83 -19.72 9.20
N GLY A 347 -6.71 -19.00 10.31
CA GLY A 347 -5.50 -18.97 11.13
C GLY A 347 -5.18 -20.35 11.73
N GLY A 348 -3.90 -20.70 11.76
CA GLY A 348 -3.43 -21.98 12.32
C GLY A 348 -1.92 -22.15 12.29
N TRP A 349 -1.43 -23.14 13.06
CA TRP A 349 0.00 -23.46 13.14
C TRP A 349 0.46 -24.49 12.09
N MET A 350 -0.20 -25.64 11.97
CA MET A 350 0.02 -26.58 10.84
C MET A 350 -1.19 -26.55 9.92
N ASN A 351 -0.95 -26.48 8.61
CA ASN A 351 -2.02 -26.47 7.63
C ASN A 351 -2.66 -27.86 7.52
N ASN A 352 -3.87 -27.92 7.00
CA ASN A 352 -4.59 -29.19 6.81
C ASN A 352 -5.57 -29.08 5.64
N ALA A 353 -6.08 -30.22 5.18
CA ALA A 353 -6.95 -30.28 4.01
C ALA A 353 -8.25 -29.47 4.12
N SER A 354 -8.80 -29.26 5.33
CA SER A 354 -10.07 -28.53 5.50
C SER A 354 -9.91 -27.01 5.49
N THR A 355 -8.69 -26.50 5.71
CA THR A 355 -8.40 -25.07 5.75
C THR A 355 -7.46 -24.62 4.65
N ASN A 356 -6.76 -25.54 3.98
CA ASN A 356 -5.82 -25.24 2.90
C ASN A 356 -6.46 -24.38 1.81
N ASN A 357 -5.72 -23.37 1.34
CA ASN A 357 -6.08 -22.59 0.17
C ASN A 357 -5.09 -22.90 -0.96
N PRO A 358 -5.27 -23.98 -1.73
CA PRO A 358 -4.32 -24.39 -2.75
C PRO A 358 -4.61 -23.69 -4.08
N THR A 359 -4.71 -22.36 -4.04
CA THR A 359 -5.05 -21.52 -5.18
C THR A 359 -4.09 -20.33 -5.33
N MET A 360 -4.07 -19.76 -6.52
CA MET A 360 -3.43 -18.50 -6.85
C MET A 360 -4.47 -17.52 -7.38
N GLU A 361 -4.43 -16.27 -6.93
CA GLU A 361 -5.21 -15.16 -7.53
C GLU A 361 -4.27 -14.02 -7.92
N PHE A 362 -4.75 -13.07 -8.73
CA PHE A 362 -3.90 -12.01 -9.31
C PHE A 362 -4.36 -10.62 -8.89
N PHE A 363 -3.40 -9.70 -8.73
CA PHE A 363 -3.69 -8.28 -8.57
C PHE A 363 -2.82 -7.42 -9.50
N PRO A 364 -3.41 -6.62 -10.40
CA PRO A 364 -4.85 -6.53 -10.71
C PRO A 364 -5.46 -7.87 -11.19
N PRO A 365 -6.79 -8.05 -11.08
CA PRO A 365 -7.45 -9.31 -11.47
C PRO A 365 -7.22 -9.66 -12.95
N LYS A 366 -7.04 -10.96 -13.23
CA LYS A 366 -6.87 -11.49 -14.58
C LYS A 366 -8.03 -12.43 -14.95
N PRO A 367 -8.40 -12.53 -16.25
CA PRO A 367 -9.47 -13.41 -16.72
C PRO A 367 -8.99 -14.87 -16.84
N THR A 368 -8.41 -15.41 -15.77
CA THR A 368 -7.83 -16.76 -15.72
C THR A 368 -8.36 -17.51 -14.49
N GLY A 369 -8.65 -18.80 -14.64
CA GLY A 369 -9.22 -19.62 -13.56
C GLY A 369 -10.72 -19.36 -13.32
N ASP A 370 -11.28 -19.98 -12.28
CA ASP A 370 -12.67 -19.74 -11.86
C ASP A 370 -12.75 -18.41 -11.10
N ARG A 371 -13.49 -17.44 -11.62
CA ARG A 371 -13.64 -16.09 -11.03
C ARG A 371 -12.32 -15.38 -10.73
N GLY A 372 -11.28 -15.61 -11.54
CA GLY A 372 -9.95 -15.01 -11.35
C GLY A 372 -9.05 -15.76 -10.36
N VAL A 373 -9.46 -16.96 -9.93
CA VAL A 373 -8.71 -17.82 -8.99
C VAL A 373 -8.35 -19.14 -9.69
N VAL A 374 -7.06 -19.46 -9.66
CA VAL A 374 -6.47 -20.64 -10.30
C VAL A 374 -6.12 -21.69 -9.25
N ARG A 375 -6.55 -22.93 -9.44
CA ARG A 375 -6.22 -24.05 -8.55
C ARG A 375 -4.81 -24.57 -8.86
N LEU A 376 -4.00 -24.78 -7.81
CA LEU A 376 -2.64 -25.32 -7.89
C LEU A 376 -2.54 -26.69 -7.19
N ASP A 377 -2.55 -27.79 -7.93
CA ASP A 377 -2.49 -29.15 -7.38
C ASP A 377 -1.22 -29.40 -6.58
N PHE A 378 -0.11 -28.75 -6.94
CA PHE A 378 1.11 -28.70 -6.16
C PHE A 378 0.85 -28.37 -4.69
N LEU A 379 0.09 -27.30 -4.39
CA LEU A 379 -0.19 -26.86 -3.02
C LEU A 379 -1.13 -27.81 -2.24
N ALA A 380 -1.90 -28.65 -2.93
CA ALA A 380 -2.68 -29.69 -2.27
C ALA A 380 -1.81 -30.89 -1.88
N LYS A 381 -0.79 -31.21 -2.70
CA LYS A 381 0.12 -32.33 -2.47
C LYS A 381 1.17 -32.04 -1.40
N THR A 382 1.56 -30.76 -1.23
CA THR A 382 2.61 -30.35 -0.27
C THR A 382 2.11 -30.12 1.15
N LEU A 383 0.85 -30.42 1.46
CA LEU A 383 0.36 -30.45 2.85
C LEU A 383 1.17 -31.43 3.71
N ASN A 384 1.47 -31.10 4.98
CA ASN A 384 0.89 -30.05 5.82
C ASN A 384 1.79 -28.82 6.01
N SER A 385 3.00 -28.84 5.45
CA SER A 385 3.98 -27.76 5.55
C SER A 385 4.09 -27.00 4.22
N ASN A 386 3.07 -26.22 3.87
CA ASN A 386 2.97 -25.54 2.56
C ASN A 386 2.57 -24.05 2.65
N LEU A 387 2.54 -23.48 3.86
CA LEU A 387 2.27 -22.06 4.07
C LEU A 387 3.53 -21.23 3.79
N PHE A 388 3.36 -20.01 3.28
CA PHE A 388 4.43 -19.22 2.65
C PHE A 388 5.28 -20.06 1.69
N PRO A 389 4.70 -20.60 0.59
CA PRO A 389 5.49 -21.28 -0.42
C PRO A 389 6.61 -20.36 -0.92
N ILE A 390 7.80 -20.91 -1.16
CA ILE A 390 8.93 -20.19 -1.73
C ILE A 390 8.60 -19.93 -3.20
N VAL A 391 8.54 -18.67 -3.62
CA VAL A 391 8.22 -18.34 -5.01
C VAL A 391 9.23 -17.34 -5.57
N PHE A 392 9.76 -17.68 -6.73
CA PHE A 392 10.57 -16.79 -7.55
C PHE A 392 9.94 -16.73 -8.93
N THR A 393 9.74 -15.53 -9.47
CA THR A 393 9.54 -15.41 -10.92
C THR A 393 10.83 -15.87 -11.62
N LEU A 394 10.82 -16.16 -12.92
CA LEU A 394 11.99 -16.59 -13.69
C LEU A 394 12.18 -15.66 -14.88
N PRO A 395 13.39 -15.55 -15.46
CA PRO A 395 13.67 -14.64 -16.58
C PRO A 395 12.76 -14.85 -17.81
N ASP A 396 12.20 -16.04 -17.97
CA ASP A 396 11.30 -16.42 -19.04
C ASP A 396 9.80 -16.20 -18.71
N GLY A 397 9.50 -15.65 -17.52
CA GLY A 397 8.16 -15.35 -17.04
C GLY A 397 7.46 -16.50 -16.28
N HIS A 398 8.08 -17.68 -16.18
CA HIS A 398 7.58 -18.76 -15.33
C HIS A 398 7.82 -18.47 -13.84
N LEU A 399 7.20 -19.26 -12.96
CA LEU A 399 7.43 -19.18 -11.51
C LEU A 399 8.12 -20.45 -11.02
N PHE A 400 9.27 -20.35 -10.39
CA PHE A 400 9.76 -21.40 -9.50
C PHE A 400 8.94 -21.38 -8.20
N VAL A 401 8.45 -22.54 -7.77
CA VAL A 401 7.69 -22.69 -6.52
C VAL A 401 8.23 -23.87 -5.73
N ALA A 402 8.56 -23.69 -4.45
CA ALA A 402 8.90 -24.78 -3.53
C ALA A 402 8.04 -24.74 -2.26
N ALA A 403 7.58 -25.90 -1.83
CA ALA A 403 6.81 -26.06 -0.61
C ALA A 403 7.00 -27.47 -0.04
N ASN A 404 7.06 -27.57 1.27
CA ASN A 404 7.41 -28.78 2.00
C ASN A 404 8.77 -29.30 1.54
N GLN A 405 8.80 -30.41 0.82
CA GLN A 405 10.00 -31.00 0.20
C GLN A 405 9.93 -30.98 -1.33
N ASP A 406 8.83 -30.53 -1.92
CA ASP A 406 8.64 -30.57 -3.38
C ASP A 406 8.93 -29.19 -3.98
N ALA A 407 9.28 -29.19 -5.27
CA ALA A 407 9.43 -27.98 -6.07
C ALA A 407 8.80 -28.16 -7.46
N MET A 408 8.49 -27.05 -8.12
CA MET A 408 7.97 -27.00 -9.49
C MET A 408 8.43 -25.73 -10.22
N VAL A 409 8.39 -25.79 -11.55
CA VAL A 409 8.29 -24.61 -12.42
C VAL A 409 6.85 -24.50 -12.89
N TYR A 410 6.24 -23.35 -12.71
CA TYR A 410 4.82 -23.11 -12.98
C TYR A 410 4.64 -22.06 -14.06
N ASN A 411 3.87 -22.41 -15.10
CA ASN A 411 3.41 -21.46 -16.11
C ASN A 411 2.06 -20.91 -15.67
N TRP A 412 2.05 -19.68 -15.17
CA TRP A 412 0.84 -19.03 -14.68
C TRP A 412 -0.12 -18.61 -15.79
N ARG A 413 0.34 -18.47 -17.04
CA ARG A 413 -0.50 -18.09 -18.19
C ARG A 413 -1.30 -19.28 -18.73
N THR A 414 -0.69 -20.46 -18.78
CA THR A 414 -1.32 -21.70 -19.27
C THR A 414 -1.80 -22.62 -18.16
N ASN A 415 -1.59 -22.25 -16.90
CA ASN A 415 -1.84 -23.09 -15.72
C ASN A 415 -1.18 -24.48 -15.81
N HIS A 416 0.11 -24.52 -16.18
CA HIS A 416 0.85 -25.77 -16.32
C HIS A 416 1.90 -25.92 -15.22
N GLU A 417 1.79 -26.99 -14.42
CA GLU A 417 2.74 -27.34 -13.36
C GLU A 417 3.79 -28.34 -13.88
N HIS A 418 5.04 -27.90 -14.00
CA HIS A 418 6.18 -28.78 -14.31
C HIS A 418 6.89 -29.17 -13.01
N LYS A 419 6.69 -30.42 -12.57
CA LYS A 419 7.28 -30.93 -11.33
C LYS A 419 8.80 -31.03 -11.44
N LEU A 420 9.50 -30.60 -10.38
CA LEU A 420 10.93 -30.79 -10.20
C LEU A 420 11.22 -31.95 -9.24
N PRO A 421 12.45 -32.50 -9.22
CA PRO A 421 12.87 -33.44 -8.19
C PRO A 421 12.65 -32.86 -6.78
N PRO A 422 12.18 -33.65 -5.80
CA PRO A 422 12.06 -33.18 -4.43
C PRO A 422 13.43 -32.87 -3.82
N LEU A 423 13.44 -32.01 -2.81
CA LEU A 423 14.63 -31.69 -2.03
C LEU A 423 15.17 -32.98 -1.38
N PRO A 424 16.48 -33.28 -1.53
CA PRO A 424 17.10 -34.44 -0.92
C PRO A 424 17.00 -34.50 0.61
N ASN A 425 17.25 -35.68 1.17
CA ASN A 425 17.40 -35.92 2.62
C ASN A 425 16.17 -35.62 3.49
N GLY A 426 15.01 -35.40 2.89
CA GLY A 426 13.75 -35.21 3.61
C GLY A 426 13.66 -33.87 4.35
N VAL A 427 14.43 -32.86 3.93
CA VAL A 427 14.38 -31.52 4.51
C VAL A 427 13.14 -30.78 4.01
N ARG A 428 12.35 -30.28 4.96
CA ARG A 428 11.21 -29.40 4.72
C ARG A 428 11.66 -27.96 4.89
N VAL A 429 11.21 -27.07 4.01
CA VAL A 429 11.76 -25.71 3.89
C VAL A 429 10.73 -24.59 4.01
N THR A 430 9.45 -24.92 4.17
CA THR A 430 8.37 -23.92 4.35
C THR A 430 7.70 -24.08 5.70
N TYR A 431 6.81 -23.15 6.04
CA TYR A 431 6.22 -23.10 7.37
C TYR A 431 5.44 -24.39 7.72
N PRO A 432 5.60 -24.93 8.94
CA PRO A 432 6.38 -24.37 10.06
C PRO A 432 7.87 -24.80 10.12
N MET A 433 8.34 -25.68 9.23
CA MET A 433 9.73 -26.18 9.19
C MET A 433 10.69 -25.25 8.42
N THR A 434 10.46 -23.95 8.45
CA THR A 434 10.93 -23.02 7.43
C THR A 434 12.46 -22.85 7.36
N GLY A 435 12.99 -22.91 6.14
CA GLY A 435 14.34 -22.49 5.78
C GLY A 435 14.38 -21.05 5.24
N THR A 436 15.36 -20.74 4.40
CA THR A 436 15.44 -19.52 3.57
C THR A 436 15.77 -19.93 2.14
N ALA A 437 15.58 -19.03 1.18
CA ALA A 437 15.97 -19.25 -0.20
C ALA A 437 16.34 -17.94 -0.91
N LEU A 438 17.14 -18.08 -1.95
CA LEU A 438 17.62 -17.03 -2.82
C LEU A 438 17.51 -17.48 -4.28
N LEU A 439 17.10 -16.58 -5.16
CA LEU A 439 17.54 -16.66 -6.54
C LEU A 439 18.93 -16.02 -6.63
N LEU A 440 19.93 -16.81 -7.00
CA LEU A 440 21.31 -16.33 -7.14
C LEU A 440 21.41 -15.29 -8.27
N PRO A 441 22.44 -14.41 -8.24
CA PRO A 441 22.53 -13.28 -9.16
C PRO A 441 22.34 -13.64 -10.64
N LEU A 442 21.31 -13.06 -11.24
CA LEU A 442 21.14 -13.03 -12.69
C LEU A 442 22.10 -11.99 -13.26
N THR A 443 23.09 -12.41 -14.05
CA THR A 443 24.10 -11.50 -14.62
C THR A 443 24.28 -11.73 -16.11
N PHE A 444 24.79 -10.73 -16.82
CA PHE A 444 25.13 -10.91 -18.24
C PHE A 444 26.17 -12.02 -18.48
N ARG A 445 27.05 -12.30 -17.48
CA ARG A 445 28.14 -13.27 -17.61
C ARG A 445 27.67 -14.71 -17.54
N ASN A 446 26.64 -14.98 -16.73
CA ASN A 446 25.96 -16.27 -16.70
C ASN A 446 24.73 -16.28 -17.61
N ASN A 447 24.65 -15.37 -18.59
CA ASN A 447 23.54 -15.30 -19.53
C ASN A 447 22.15 -15.26 -18.85
N PHE A 448 22.06 -14.61 -17.68
CA PHE A 448 20.86 -14.56 -16.85
C PHE A 448 20.27 -15.94 -16.52
N GLU A 449 21.13 -16.96 -16.40
CA GLU A 449 20.73 -18.30 -16.04
C GLU A 449 20.19 -18.33 -14.59
N PRO A 450 18.93 -18.76 -14.39
CA PRO A 450 18.32 -18.78 -13.07
C PRO A 450 18.86 -19.95 -12.24
N GLU A 451 19.31 -19.65 -11.03
CA GLU A 451 19.83 -20.65 -10.11
C GLU A 451 19.31 -20.38 -8.70
N VAL A 452 18.67 -21.39 -8.10
CA VAL A 452 18.03 -21.27 -6.79
C VAL A 452 18.91 -21.92 -5.73
N LEU A 453 19.06 -21.25 -4.58
CA LEU A 453 19.65 -21.77 -3.36
C LEU A 453 18.58 -21.79 -2.27
N ILE A 454 18.36 -22.94 -1.62
CA ILE A 454 17.44 -23.10 -0.47
C ILE A 454 18.23 -23.65 0.71
N CYS A 455 18.19 -23.00 1.86
CA CYS A 455 19.03 -23.33 3.01
C CYS A 455 18.24 -23.47 4.31
N GLY A 456 18.63 -24.44 5.14
CA GLY A 456 18.07 -24.65 6.47
C GLY A 456 16.73 -25.38 6.45
N GLY A 457 15.89 -25.11 7.46
CA GLY A 457 14.62 -25.79 7.66
C GLY A 457 14.74 -27.00 8.59
N SER A 458 13.96 -28.06 8.38
CA SER A 458 13.97 -29.22 9.28
C SER A 458 13.66 -30.55 8.59
N THR A 459 14.30 -31.63 9.06
CA THR A 459 14.00 -33.00 8.65
C THR A 459 12.82 -33.62 9.42
N LEU A 460 12.28 -32.90 10.41
CA LEU A 460 11.12 -33.33 11.17
C LEU A 460 9.93 -33.61 10.27
N SER A 461 9.23 -34.70 10.55
CA SER A 461 7.99 -35.03 9.86
C SER A 461 6.90 -34.01 10.18
N ASP A 462 6.17 -33.57 9.18
CA ASP A 462 4.99 -32.69 9.29
C ASP A 462 3.70 -33.47 9.58
N ARG A 463 3.81 -34.77 9.86
CA ARG A 463 2.70 -35.65 10.21
C ARG A 463 2.68 -36.08 11.68
N ILE A 464 3.71 -35.73 12.45
CA ILE A 464 3.70 -36.01 13.88
C ILE A 464 2.82 -35.00 14.62
N LEU A 465 2.20 -35.47 15.71
CA LEU A 465 1.31 -34.64 16.50
C LEU A 465 2.07 -33.42 17.07
N PRO A 466 1.46 -32.22 17.09
CA PRO A 466 2.02 -31.01 17.72
C PRO A 466 2.64 -31.26 19.10
N THR A 467 1.97 -32.05 19.94
CA THR A 467 2.39 -32.40 21.30
C THR A 467 3.66 -33.25 21.39
N LYS A 468 4.17 -33.76 20.26
CA LYS A 468 5.44 -34.49 20.17
C LYS A 468 6.60 -33.64 19.65
N LEU A 469 6.30 -32.48 19.06
CA LEU A 469 7.32 -31.52 18.63
C LEU A 469 7.86 -30.76 19.84
N SER A 470 9.11 -30.30 19.73
CA SER A 470 9.86 -29.66 20.80
C SER A 470 10.67 -28.48 20.29
N ALA A 471 10.80 -27.43 21.10
CA ALA A 471 11.72 -26.31 20.82
C ALA A 471 13.20 -26.73 20.80
N ARG A 472 13.51 -27.96 21.20
CA ARG A 472 14.85 -28.59 21.18
C ARG A 472 15.11 -29.46 19.96
N ASP A 473 14.12 -29.68 19.09
CA ASP A 473 14.31 -30.53 17.91
C ASP A 473 15.33 -29.88 16.96
N PRO A 474 16.28 -30.62 16.38
CA PRO A 474 17.35 -30.01 15.59
C PRO A 474 16.84 -29.44 14.26
N ALA A 475 17.34 -28.26 13.89
CA ALA A 475 17.21 -27.71 12.55
C ALA A 475 18.21 -28.36 11.57
N SER A 476 18.00 -28.15 10.28
CA SER A 476 18.91 -28.54 9.21
C SER A 476 19.99 -27.47 8.97
N ASN A 477 21.20 -27.89 8.61
CA ASN A 477 22.24 -27.04 8.04
C ASN A 477 22.36 -27.20 6.52
N GLN A 478 21.54 -28.05 5.90
CA GLN A 478 21.67 -28.36 4.48
C GLN A 478 21.20 -27.20 3.60
N CYS A 479 21.88 -27.03 2.48
CA CYS A 479 21.56 -26.11 1.42
C CYS A 479 21.46 -26.84 0.08
N PHE A 480 20.43 -26.52 -0.69
CA PHE A 480 20.09 -27.13 -1.96
C PHE A 480 20.24 -26.11 -3.06
N ARG A 481 21.07 -26.42 -4.05
CA ARG A 481 21.36 -25.54 -5.18
C ARG A 481 20.99 -26.23 -6.48
N MET A 482 20.23 -25.55 -7.34
CA MET A 482 19.88 -26.08 -8.66
C MET A 482 19.68 -24.96 -9.67
N THR A 483 20.24 -25.18 -10.86
CA THR A 483 20.04 -24.34 -12.02
C THR A 483 18.73 -24.71 -12.72
N ILE A 484 17.87 -23.73 -12.97
CA ILE A 484 16.52 -23.93 -13.54
C ILE A 484 16.59 -23.85 -15.06
N THR A 485 17.37 -24.77 -15.64
CA THR A 485 17.47 -25.03 -17.08
C THR A 485 17.24 -26.52 -17.33
N GLU A 486 16.97 -26.94 -18.56
CA GLU A 486 16.75 -28.36 -18.87
C GLU A 486 17.92 -29.25 -18.40
N ALA A 487 19.16 -28.82 -18.67
CA ALA A 487 20.36 -29.51 -18.22
C ALA A 487 20.52 -29.48 -16.69
N GLY A 488 20.23 -28.35 -16.03
CA GLY A 488 20.30 -28.22 -14.57
C GLY A 488 19.27 -29.09 -13.85
N ILE A 489 18.04 -29.14 -14.36
CA ILE A 489 16.94 -29.97 -13.84
C ILE A 489 17.29 -31.45 -14.01
N ALA A 490 17.85 -31.85 -15.16
CA ALA A 490 18.33 -33.22 -15.38
C ALA A 490 19.49 -33.59 -14.44
N GLY A 491 20.33 -32.63 -14.07
CA GLY A 491 21.42 -32.81 -13.10
C GLY A 491 20.96 -32.90 -11.64
N GLY A 492 19.78 -32.36 -11.32
CA GLY A 492 19.18 -32.40 -9.99
C GLY A 492 19.83 -31.46 -8.96
N TRP A 493 19.42 -31.62 -7.70
CA TRP A 493 19.87 -30.78 -6.59
C TRP A 493 21.32 -31.08 -6.17
N GLN A 494 22.15 -30.04 -6.11
CA GLN A 494 23.43 -30.07 -5.40
C GLN A 494 23.20 -29.79 -3.92
N VAL A 495 23.84 -30.55 -3.04
CA VAL A 495 23.71 -30.41 -1.59
C VAL A 495 25.02 -29.92 -1.00
N GLU A 496 24.95 -28.84 -0.21
CA GLU A 496 26.05 -28.31 0.59
C GLU A 496 25.57 -28.09 2.03
N GLU A 497 26.49 -27.82 2.95
CA GLU A 497 26.18 -27.61 4.36
C GLU A 497 26.65 -26.25 4.84
N MET A 498 25.77 -25.54 5.54
CA MET A 498 26.11 -24.36 6.32
C MET A 498 26.91 -24.76 7.57
N PRO A 499 27.78 -23.87 8.09
CA PRO A 499 28.52 -24.10 9.34
C PRO A 499 27.62 -24.32 10.56
N ASP A 500 26.44 -23.69 10.58
CA ASP A 500 25.44 -23.82 11.64
C ASP A 500 24.10 -24.26 11.08
N ARG A 501 23.38 -25.07 11.86
CA ARG A 501 21.99 -25.44 11.61
C ARG A 501 21.08 -24.24 11.84
N ARG A 502 20.09 -24.02 10.97
CA ARG A 502 19.16 -22.88 11.09
C ARG A 502 17.75 -23.24 10.67
N VAL A 503 16.80 -22.97 11.56
CA VAL A 503 15.38 -22.75 11.23
C VAL A 503 15.11 -21.26 11.36
N MET A 504 14.26 -20.71 10.49
CA MET A 504 14.02 -19.25 10.42
C MET A 504 15.23 -18.36 10.13
N PRO A 505 16.17 -18.78 9.26
CA PRO A 505 17.17 -17.84 8.78
C PRO A 505 16.54 -16.81 7.83
N ASP A 506 17.15 -15.63 7.77
CA ASP A 506 16.99 -14.69 6.66
C ASP A 506 18.26 -14.73 5.82
N ALA A 507 18.13 -14.91 4.51
CA ALA A 507 19.22 -14.67 3.58
C ALA A 507 19.14 -13.24 3.03
N VAL A 508 20.25 -12.61 2.66
CA VAL A 508 20.26 -11.30 2.00
C VAL A 508 21.32 -11.30 0.91
N LEU A 509 20.93 -11.02 -0.33
CA LEU A 509 21.85 -10.89 -1.45
C LEU A 509 22.53 -9.52 -1.44
N LEU A 510 23.84 -9.49 -1.69
CA LEU A 510 24.68 -8.29 -1.66
C LEU A 510 24.98 -7.77 -3.08
N PRO A 511 25.27 -6.47 -3.25
CA PRO A 511 25.57 -5.89 -4.56
C PRO A 511 26.80 -6.47 -5.27
N ASP A 512 27.70 -7.12 -4.53
CA ASP A 512 28.87 -7.80 -5.11
C ASP A 512 28.61 -9.26 -5.52
N GLY A 513 27.38 -9.72 -5.40
CA GLY A 513 26.91 -11.05 -5.76
C GLY A 513 27.16 -12.13 -4.71
N ARG A 514 27.72 -11.80 -3.54
CA ARG A 514 27.70 -12.69 -2.36
C ARG A 514 26.32 -12.59 -1.69
N ALA A 515 26.02 -13.51 -0.79
CA ALA A 515 24.87 -13.44 0.09
C ALA A 515 25.28 -13.63 1.53
N VAL A 516 24.45 -13.20 2.48
CA VAL A 516 24.65 -13.47 3.90
C VAL A 516 23.40 -14.06 4.50
N VAL A 517 23.59 -15.08 5.35
CA VAL A 517 22.52 -15.71 6.12
C VAL A 517 22.63 -15.24 7.56
N VAL A 518 21.57 -14.63 8.07
CA VAL A 518 21.45 -14.10 9.44
C VAL A 518 20.23 -14.73 10.12
N ASN A 519 20.03 -14.42 11.40
CA ASN A 519 18.87 -14.84 12.20
C ASN A 519 18.69 -16.38 12.31
N GLY A 520 17.66 -16.79 13.04
CA GLY A 520 17.27 -18.19 13.20
C GLY A 520 17.86 -18.89 14.42
N GLY A 521 17.35 -20.08 14.68
CA GLY A 521 17.77 -20.95 15.78
C GLY A 521 18.32 -22.30 15.31
N ARG A 522 19.22 -22.90 16.09
CA ARG A 522 19.71 -24.26 15.84
C ARG A 522 18.66 -25.32 16.14
N THR A 523 17.68 -24.98 16.98
CA THR A 523 16.63 -25.93 17.39
C THR A 523 15.23 -25.32 17.36
N GLY A 524 14.25 -26.19 17.18
CA GLY A 524 12.82 -25.94 17.20
C GLY A 524 12.26 -25.64 15.83
N ILE A 525 11.13 -24.94 15.84
CA ILE A 525 10.24 -24.78 14.69
C ILE A 525 9.64 -23.37 14.75
N ALA A 526 9.21 -22.86 13.60
CA ALA A 526 8.32 -21.71 13.52
C ALA A 526 7.19 -21.72 14.55
N GLY A 527 6.76 -20.55 15.01
CA GLY A 527 5.55 -20.37 15.81
C GLY A 527 5.81 -20.09 17.27
N TYR A 528 4.74 -20.06 18.03
CA TYR A 528 4.75 -19.90 19.47
C TYR A 528 3.65 -20.73 20.13
N GLY A 529 3.84 -21.16 21.38
CA GLY A 529 2.83 -21.73 22.26
C GLY A 529 2.30 -23.13 21.91
N ASN A 530 2.96 -23.86 21.01
CA ASN A 530 2.40 -25.09 20.41
C ASN A 530 3.28 -26.35 20.55
N VAL A 531 4.45 -26.25 21.20
CA VAL A 531 5.43 -27.35 21.29
C VAL A 531 5.92 -27.60 22.71
N LYS A 532 6.52 -28.77 22.95
CA LYS A 532 7.20 -29.08 24.22
C LYS A 532 8.45 -28.22 24.41
N LEU A 533 8.81 -28.01 25.69
CA LEU A 533 10.04 -27.32 26.09
C LEU A 533 10.19 -25.92 25.47
N GLN A 534 9.07 -25.25 25.16
CA GLN A 534 9.07 -23.86 24.73
C GLN A 534 9.80 -22.97 25.74
N VAL A 535 10.48 -21.94 25.24
CA VAL A 535 11.16 -20.93 26.07
C VAL A 535 10.34 -19.64 25.99
N GLY A 536 9.75 -19.25 27.11
CA GLY A 536 8.65 -18.27 27.07
C GLY A 536 7.49 -18.87 26.27
N SER A 537 7.08 -18.20 25.20
CA SER A 537 6.15 -18.75 24.21
C SER A 537 6.84 -19.29 22.95
N SER A 538 8.15 -19.14 22.79
CA SER A 538 8.85 -19.52 21.56
C SER A 538 8.85 -21.02 21.30
N ASN A 539 8.47 -21.43 20.08
CA ASN A 539 8.62 -22.82 19.60
C ASN A 539 10.06 -23.16 19.18
N ALA A 540 11.02 -22.24 19.35
CA ALA A 540 12.42 -22.42 19.03
C ALA A 540 13.35 -21.93 20.14
N ASP A 541 14.57 -22.47 20.16
CA ASP A 541 15.62 -22.11 21.10
C ASP A 541 17.01 -22.16 20.41
N ASP A 542 18.07 -21.92 21.18
CA ASP A 542 19.47 -21.92 20.71
C ASP A 542 19.68 -20.99 19.50
N PRO A 543 19.47 -19.66 19.67
CA PRO A 543 19.63 -18.68 18.61
C PRO A 543 21.04 -18.66 18.05
N VAL A 544 21.16 -18.44 16.73
CA VAL A 544 22.45 -18.35 16.04
C VAL A 544 22.84 -16.89 15.82
N PHE A 545 23.81 -16.43 16.60
CA PHE A 545 24.23 -15.03 16.66
C PHE A 545 25.20 -14.57 15.58
N THR A 546 26.00 -15.48 15.02
CA THR A 546 27.04 -15.17 14.03
C THR A 546 26.47 -15.36 12.63
N PRO A 547 26.47 -14.36 11.74
CA PRO A 547 26.07 -14.53 10.34
C PRO A 547 26.97 -15.49 9.55
N VAL A 548 26.45 -16.04 8.45
CA VAL A 548 27.21 -16.88 7.49
C VAL A 548 27.28 -16.15 6.15
N LEU A 549 28.48 -15.91 5.64
CA LEU A 549 28.70 -15.44 4.28
C LEU A 549 28.61 -16.61 3.29
N TYR A 550 27.92 -16.40 2.18
CA TYR A 550 27.85 -17.31 1.04
C TYR A 550 28.41 -16.65 -0.22
N ASP A 551 29.47 -17.22 -0.79
CA ASP A 551 30.02 -16.81 -2.09
C ASP A 551 29.65 -17.84 -3.17
N PRO A 552 28.71 -17.53 -4.09
CA PRO A 552 28.28 -18.47 -5.13
C PRO A 552 29.39 -18.86 -6.11
N LYS A 553 30.47 -18.07 -6.19
CA LYS A 553 31.60 -18.29 -7.11
C LYS A 553 32.72 -19.13 -6.51
N ALA A 554 32.74 -19.30 -5.19
CA ALA A 554 33.71 -20.17 -4.57
C ALA A 554 33.46 -21.64 -4.98
N PRO A 555 34.50 -22.48 -5.00
CA PRO A 555 34.35 -23.92 -5.21
C PRO A 555 33.38 -24.54 -4.20
N ALA A 556 32.69 -25.60 -4.60
CA ALA A 556 31.82 -26.36 -3.68
C ALA A 556 32.58 -26.75 -2.40
N GLY A 557 31.91 -26.64 -1.26
CA GLY A 557 32.51 -26.87 0.07
C GLY A 557 33.32 -25.69 0.64
N HIS A 558 33.59 -24.64 -0.15
CA HIS A 558 34.25 -23.40 0.30
C HIS A 558 33.35 -22.16 0.16
N ARG A 559 32.06 -22.36 -0.16
CA ARG A 559 31.11 -21.27 -0.39
C ARG A 559 30.64 -20.60 0.88
N PHE A 560 30.60 -21.32 2.00
CA PHE A 560 30.15 -20.79 3.28
C PHE A 560 31.33 -20.44 4.19
N SER A 561 31.28 -19.29 4.83
CA SER A 561 32.26 -18.87 5.83
C SER A 561 31.64 -18.01 6.93
N THR A 562 32.11 -18.17 8.16
CA THR A 562 31.83 -17.27 9.30
C THR A 562 33.06 -16.42 9.67
N GLU A 563 34.16 -16.56 8.93
CA GLU A 563 35.41 -15.88 9.23
C GLU A 563 35.25 -14.36 9.13
N GLY A 564 35.62 -13.65 10.21
CA GLY A 564 35.52 -12.20 10.28
C GLY A 564 34.10 -11.64 10.42
N MET A 565 33.07 -12.49 10.55
CA MET A 565 31.69 -12.05 10.78
C MET A 565 31.48 -11.65 12.26
N PRO A 566 30.90 -10.46 12.54
CA PRO A 566 30.56 -10.05 13.89
C PRO A 566 29.36 -10.85 14.42
N SER A 567 29.32 -11.11 15.73
CA SER A 567 28.19 -11.77 16.40
C SER A 567 27.26 -10.75 17.06
N SER A 568 25.96 -10.97 16.95
CA SER A 568 24.93 -10.22 17.69
C SER A 568 24.80 -10.75 19.14
N ASP A 569 24.23 -9.95 20.03
CA ASP A 569 23.73 -10.38 21.35
C ASP A 569 22.19 -10.43 21.40
N ILE A 570 21.51 -10.09 20.30
CA ILE A 570 20.05 -10.09 20.16
C ILE A 570 19.60 -11.41 19.53
N SER A 571 18.69 -12.10 20.21
CA SER A 571 18.09 -13.33 19.69
C SER A 571 17.05 -12.99 18.63
N ARG A 572 17.30 -13.34 17.36
CA ARG A 572 16.39 -13.12 16.23
C ARG A 572 15.78 -14.46 15.81
N LEU A 573 14.64 -14.82 16.42
CA LEU A 573 13.90 -16.07 16.16
C LEU A 573 12.63 -15.78 15.35
N TYR A 574 11.55 -16.54 15.59
CA TYR A 574 10.24 -16.31 14.99
C TYR A 574 9.83 -14.85 15.22
N HIS A 575 9.59 -14.15 14.11
CA HIS A 575 9.19 -12.75 13.93
C HIS A 575 10.34 -11.77 13.70
N SER A 576 11.49 -12.27 13.26
CA SER A 576 12.61 -11.45 12.79
C SER A 576 12.65 -11.28 11.28
N VAL A 577 13.38 -10.26 10.84
CA VAL A 577 13.57 -9.91 9.43
C VAL A 577 15.00 -9.39 9.21
N ALA A 578 15.49 -9.53 7.98
CA ALA A 578 16.69 -8.83 7.51
C ALA A 578 16.53 -8.37 6.07
N THR A 579 16.95 -7.13 5.77
CA THR A 579 16.84 -6.55 4.42
C THR A 579 18.03 -5.67 4.06
N LEU A 580 18.41 -5.66 2.78
CA LEU A 580 19.42 -4.75 2.25
C LEU A 580 18.82 -3.36 2.09
N VAL A 581 19.45 -2.33 2.65
CA VAL A 581 19.03 -0.93 2.50
C VAL A 581 19.86 -0.19 1.45
N PRO A 582 19.42 0.98 0.95
CA PRO A 582 20.07 1.67 -0.16
C PRO A 582 21.56 1.95 0.07
N ASP A 583 21.99 2.27 1.30
CA ASP A 583 23.40 2.52 1.56
C ASP A 583 24.30 1.27 1.44
N GLY A 584 23.74 0.07 1.24
CA GLY A 584 24.46 -1.20 1.12
C GLY A 584 24.70 -1.91 2.46
N SER A 585 24.24 -1.35 3.57
CA SER A 585 24.16 -2.07 4.83
C SER A 585 22.91 -2.95 4.89
N ILE A 586 22.86 -3.83 5.89
CA ILE A 586 21.74 -4.76 6.10
C ILE A 586 21.07 -4.37 7.41
N MET A 587 19.79 -4.02 7.31
CA MET A 587 18.92 -3.78 8.46
C MET A 587 18.42 -5.11 9.00
N ILE A 588 18.59 -5.36 10.30
CA ILE A 588 18.09 -6.55 11.01
C ILE A 588 17.17 -6.08 12.15
N ALA A 589 15.94 -6.58 12.19
CA ALA A 589 14.90 -6.15 13.13
C ALA A 589 14.01 -7.34 13.60
N GLY A 590 13.14 -7.12 14.60
CA GLY A 590 12.34 -8.18 15.26
C GLY A 590 13.15 -8.95 16.33
N SER A 591 12.79 -10.02 16.97
CA SER A 591 11.68 -10.93 16.82
C SER A 591 10.56 -10.71 17.82
N ASN A 592 9.48 -11.45 17.68
CA ASN A 592 8.39 -11.52 18.63
C ASN A 592 7.71 -12.91 18.64
N PRO A 593 8.37 -13.95 19.18
CA PRO A 593 7.84 -15.31 19.23
C PRO A 593 6.76 -15.49 20.33
N ASN A 594 5.84 -14.54 20.44
CA ASN A 594 4.84 -14.48 21.50
C ASN A 594 3.45 -14.15 20.93
N LEU A 595 2.41 -14.36 21.73
CA LEU A 595 1.03 -14.03 21.35
C LEU A 595 0.78 -12.52 21.32
N ASP A 596 1.44 -11.76 22.20
CA ASP A 596 1.32 -10.31 22.39
C ASP A 596 2.69 -9.75 22.81
N LEU A 597 2.77 -8.45 23.10
CA LEU A 597 3.95 -7.81 23.65
C LEU A 597 4.43 -8.58 24.88
N SER A 598 5.70 -8.95 24.89
CA SER A 598 6.29 -9.75 25.95
C SER A 598 7.68 -9.26 26.31
N THR A 599 8.02 -9.32 27.60
CA THR A 599 9.35 -8.97 28.14
C THR A 599 10.10 -10.19 28.69
N VAL A 600 9.52 -11.39 28.59
CA VAL A 600 10.17 -12.64 29.01
C VAL A 600 11.31 -13.02 28.05
N LYS A 601 12.07 -14.08 28.34
CA LYS A 601 13.12 -14.56 27.43
C LYS A 601 12.53 -14.79 26.03
N TYR A 602 13.22 -14.26 25.01
CA TYR A 602 12.72 -14.12 23.63
C TYR A 602 11.46 -13.24 23.54
N GLY A 603 11.48 -12.12 24.27
CA GLY A 603 10.44 -11.10 24.24
C GLY A 603 10.41 -10.33 22.93
N THR A 604 9.48 -9.38 22.85
CA THR A 604 9.28 -8.51 21.69
C THR A 604 10.46 -7.55 21.54
N GLU A 605 11.09 -7.59 20.38
CA GLU A 605 12.32 -6.84 20.10
C GLU A 605 12.10 -5.77 19.02
N TYR A 606 12.34 -4.52 19.42
CA TYR A 606 12.16 -3.33 18.58
C TYR A 606 13.48 -2.75 18.08
N ARG A 607 14.62 -3.14 18.67
CA ARG A 607 15.94 -2.59 18.33
C ARG A 607 16.37 -3.04 16.94
N VAL A 608 17.01 -2.12 16.23
CA VAL A 608 17.54 -2.36 14.89
C VAL A 608 19.05 -2.55 14.96
N GLU A 609 19.54 -3.60 14.32
CA GLU A 609 20.96 -3.83 14.06
C GLU A 609 21.29 -3.58 12.58
N TRP A 610 22.51 -3.10 12.35
CA TRP A 610 23.03 -2.72 11.04
C TRP A 610 24.30 -3.53 10.78
N LEU A 611 24.17 -4.59 9.98
CA LEU A 611 25.32 -5.36 9.52
C LEU A 611 25.91 -4.66 8.28
N LYS A 612 27.10 -4.11 8.44
CA LYS A 612 27.85 -3.39 7.40
C LYS A 612 28.86 -4.33 6.74
N PRO A 613 28.70 -4.64 5.45
CA PRO A 613 29.65 -5.47 4.71
C PRO A 613 31.06 -4.89 4.64
N ASP A 614 32.03 -5.78 4.48
CA ASP A 614 33.46 -5.46 4.33
C ASP A 614 33.75 -4.41 3.25
N TYR A 615 33.04 -4.43 2.12
CA TYR A 615 33.19 -3.47 1.04
C TYR A 615 32.84 -2.02 1.44
N MET A 616 32.09 -1.80 2.52
CA MET A 616 31.78 -0.45 3.01
C MET A 616 32.96 0.24 3.70
N SER A 617 34.05 -0.47 3.96
CA SER A 617 35.30 0.10 4.48
C SER A 617 36.16 0.73 3.39
N LEU A 618 35.83 0.50 2.12
CA LEU A 618 36.56 1.02 0.97
C LEU A 618 35.97 2.36 0.50
N PRO A 619 36.77 3.26 -0.11
CA PRO A 619 36.25 4.46 -0.76
C PRO A 619 35.17 4.11 -1.80
N ARG A 620 34.02 4.77 -1.72
CA ARG A 620 32.85 4.45 -2.55
C ARG A 620 32.72 5.40 -3.74
N PRO A 621 32.42 4.90 -4.95
CA PRO A 621 32.02 5.75 -6.05
C PRO A 621 30.67 6.43 -5.74
N ARG A 622 30.45 7.63 -6.28
CA ARG A 622 29.20 8.39 -6.12
C ARG A 622 28.55 8.59 -7.47
N ILE A 623 27.28 8.18 -7.61
CA ILE A 623 26.50 8.53 -8.80
C ILE A 623 26.01 9.97 -8.66
N VAL A 624 26.35 10.79 -9.65
CA VAL A 624 26.00 12.22 -9.73
C VAL A 624 24.61 12.39 -10.32
N LYS A 625 24.31 11.66 -11.40
CA LYS A 625 23.04 11.76 -12.13
C LYS A 625 22.64 10.40 -12.71
N LEU A 626 21.36 10.09 -12.58
CA LEU A 626 20.72 8.92 -13.19
C LEU A 626 19.44 9.37 -13.92
N PRO A 627 19.06 8.74 -15.05
CA PRO A 627 17.72 8.87 -15.62
C PRO A 627 16.61 8.47 -14.63
N ASP A 628 15.46 9.14 -14.72
CA ASP A 628 14.29 8.84 -13.87
C ASP A 628 13.59 7.53 -14.25
N GLN A 629 13.73 7.09 -15.50
CA GLN A 629 13.26 5.81 -16.02
C GLN A 629 14.28 5.25 -17.01
N ILE A 630 14.46 3.93 -17.00
CA ILE A 630 15.31 3.22 -17.96
C ILE A 630 14.43 2.17 -18.61
N ALA A 631 14.25 2.28 -19.93
CA ALA A 631 13.52 1.28 -20.69
C ALA A 631 14.29 -0.04 -20.67
N PHE A 632 13.56 -1.16 -20.62
CA PHE A 632 14.15 -2.46 -20.82
C PHE A 632 14.90 -2.51 -22.17
N MET A 633 16.10 -3.10 -22.19
CA MET A 633 17.05 -3.08 -23.32
C MET A 633 17.49 -1.68 -23.80
N GLY A 634 17.11 -0.60 -23.10
CA GLY A 634 17.53 0.76 -23.40
C GLY A 634 18.99 1.02 -23.01
N SER A 635 19.67 1.85 -23.79
CA SER A 635 20.97 2.43 -23.40
C SER A 635 20.78 3.64 -22.51
N PHE A 636 21.63 3.81 -21.49
CA PHE A 636 21.65 5.02 -20.67
C PHE A 636 23.07 5.45 -20.33
N THR A 637 23.22 6.70 -19.90
CA THR A 637 24.51 7.28 -19.48
C THR A 637 24.47 7.53 -17.99
N LEU A 638 25.56 7.18 -17.30
CA LEU A 638 25.73 7.41 -15.88
C LEU A 638 26.90 8.36 -15.65
N ASP A 639 26.65 9.41 -14.88
CA ASP A 639 27.71 10.32 -14.43
C ASP A 639 28.16 9.85 -13.04
N ILE A 640 29.41 9.42 -12.90
CA ILE A 640 29.98 8.89 -11.65
C ILE A 640 31.19 9.72 -11.24
N THR A 641 31.29 10.04 -9.97
CA THR A 641 32.52 10.54 -9.34
C THR A 641 33.25 9.38 -8.68
N LEU A 642 34.54 9.27 -8.95
CA LEU A 642 35.40 8.21 -8.43
C LEU A 642 36.31 8.77 -7.33
N PRO A 643 36.67 7.96 -6.33
CA PRO A 643 37.65 8.35 -5.32
C PRO A 643 39.01 8.67 -5.97
N GLU A 644 39.74 9.67 -5.47
CA GLU A 644 41.06 10.09 -5.99
C GLU A 644 42.11 8.97 -5.98
N GLU A 645 41.94 7.99 -5.10
CA GLU A 645 42.83 6.84 -4.93
C GLU A 645 42.57 5.72 -5.96
N ALA A 646 41.58 5.87 -6.85
CA ALA A 646 41.18 4.85 -7.81
C ALA A 646 42.04 4.85 -9.08
N ASN A 647 43.18 4.15 -9.05
CA ASN A 647 43.97 3.85 -10.25
C ASN A 647 43.46 2.58 -10.95
N ASN A 648 43.39 2.55 -12.29
CA ASN A 648 42.88 1.44 -13.11
C ASN A 648 41.41 1.04 -12.83
N ILE A 649 40.50 1.94 -13.18
CA ILE A 649 39.06 1.78 -13.02
C ILE A 649 38.53 0.79 -14.08
N THR A 650 38.21 -0.44 -13.67
CA THR A 650 37.43 -1.36 -14.50
C THR A 650 35.96 -1.27 -14.10
N ALA A 651 35.18 -0.42 -14.80
CA ALA A 651 33.73 -0.31 -14.64
C ALA A 651 33.03 -1.64 -14.96
N ARG A 652 32.86 -2.49 -13.93
CA ARG A 652 32.05 -3.70 -14.02
C ARG A 652 30.64 -3.35 -13.57
N VAL A 653 29.84 -2.84 -14.50
CA VAL A 653 28.39 -2.83 -14.34
C VAL A 653 27.94 -4.28 -14.24
N ARG A 654 27.58 -4.71 -13.04
CA ARG A 654 26.83 -5.96 -12.88
C ARG A 654 25.38 -5.53 -12.83
N PRO A 655 24.60 -5.64 -13.92
CA PRO A 655 23.16 -5.53 -13.79
C PRO A 655 22.73 -6.69 -12.90
N SER A 656 22.67 -6.42 -11.61
CA SER A 656 22.00 -7.26 -10.62
C SER A 656 20.79 -6.39 -10.33
N TYR A 657 19.67 -6.70 -10.98
CA TYR A 657 18.44 -6.00 -10.65
C TYR A 657 18.19 -6.29 -9.17
N PHE A 658 17.97 -5.26 -8.37
CA PHE A 658 17.49 -5.43 -7.00
C PHE A 658 16.16 -4.72 -7.00
N ASP A 659 15.05 -5.47 -6.98
CA ASP A 659 13.76 -4.87 -6.74
C ASP A 659 13.70 -4.39 -5.28
N SER A 660 12.88 -3.37 -5.00
CA SER A 660 12.56 -2.98 -3.62
C SER A 660 12.13 -4.21 -2.83
N VAL A 661 12.89 -4.53 -1.78
CA VAL A 661 12.76 -5.79 -1.06
C VAL A 661 11.56 -5.68 -0.13
N PHE A 662 10.50 -6.44 -0.40
CA PHE A 662 9.54 -6.81 0.64
C PHE A 662 10.05 -8.08 1.32
N THR A 663 10.37 -7.96 2.61
CA THR A 663 10.75 -9.06 3.49
C THR A 663 9.53 -9.38 4.36
N PRO A 664 8.71 -10.38 3.99
CA PRO A 664 7.78 -10.96 4.93
C PRO A 664 8.54 -11.57 6.09
N PHE A 665 7.76 -11.87 7.12
CA PHE A 665 8.07 -12.59 8.33
C PHE A 665 8.80 -13.96 8.14
N TRP A 666 8.92 -14.40 6.90
CA TRP A 666 9.67 -15.57 6.49
C TRP A 666 10.26 -15.32 5.11
N ASN A 667 11.42 -14.67 5.02
CA ASN A 667 12.05 -14.59 3.71
C ASN A 667 12.89 -15.83 3.41
N CYS A 668 12.15 -16.82 2.91
CA CYS A 668 12.55 -17.62 1.76
C CYS A 668 12.56 -16.85 0.42
N VAL A 669 12.30 -15.54 0.38
CA VAL A 669 12.34 -14.75 -0.87
C VAL A 669 13.08 -13.44 -0.65
N SER A 670 14.33 -13.52 -0.19
CA SER A 670 15.22 -12.38 -0.35
C SER A 670 15.76 -12.33 -1.77
N SER A 671 15.70 -11.13 -2.34
CA SER A 671 16.04 -10.80 -3.72
C SER A 671 15.20 -11.52 -4.79
N TRP A 672 14.24 -10.78 -5.34
CA TRP A 672 13.95 -10.93 -6.76
C TRP A 672 14.23 -9.66 -7.54
N ALA A 673 14.55 -9.92 -8.79
CA ALA A 673 15.22 -9.08 -9.75
C ALA A 673 14.55 -9.40 -11.10
N SER A 674 13.32 -8.95 -11.33
CA SER A 674 12.67 -9.25 -12.60
C SER A 674 13.34 -8.48 -13.73
N MET A 675 13.96 -9.22 -14.64
CA MET A 675 14.43 -8.71 -15.90
C MET A 675 13.32 -8.90 -16.94
N ASP A 676 12.80 -7.79 -17.45
CA ASP A 676 11.66 -7.70 -18.37
C ASP A 676 12.04 -8.15 -19.80
N LEU A 677 12.29 -9.43 -20.07
CA LEU A 677 12.84 -9.86 -21.38
C LEU A 677 11.80 -9.91 -22.53
N ARG A 678 11.36 -8.76 -23.12
CA ARG A 678 11.06 -8.57 -24.58
C ARG A 678 10.46 -7.19 -24.98
N PRO A 679 10.55 -6.78 -26.28
CA PRO A 679 10.16 -5.43 -26.74
C PRO A 679 8.66 -5.30 -27.00
N GLY A 680 8.01 -4.39 -26.28
CA GLY A 680 6.69 -3.87 -26.65
C GLY A 680 6.79 -2.95 -27.87
N ARG A 681 6.09 -3.30 -28.96
CA ARG A 681 5.91 -2.43 -30.13
C ARG A 681 5.13 -1.18 -29.73
N TRP A 682 5.77 -0.03 -29.77
CA TRP A 682 5.10 1.27 -29.71
C TRP A 682 4.59 1.62 -31.11
N TYR A 683 3.26 1.69 -31.29
CA TYR A 683 2.67 2.41 -32.42
C TYR A 683 2.66 3.91 -32.07
N SER A 684 3.68 4.62 -32.52
CA SER A 684 3.68 6.08 -32.57
C SER A 684 3.11 6.54 -33.91
N LYS A 685 2.04 7.34 -33.88
CA LYS A 685 1.81 8.37 -34.91
C LYS A 685 1.35 9.66 -34.21
N CYS A 686 2.32 10.44 -33.76
CA CYS A 686 2.17 11.89 -33.76
C CYS A 686 2.37 12.36 -35.20
N GLY A 687 1.48 13.24 -35.66
CA GLY A 687 1.50 13.79 -37.01
C GLY A 687 2.73 14.65 -37.24
N GLU A 688 3.37 14.43 -38.38
CA GLU A 688 4.03 15.50 -39.13
C GLU A 688 3.07 15.94 -40.24
N GLU A 689 2.79 17.23 -40.23
CA GLU A 689 2.29 18.00 -41.35
C GLU A 689 3.37 17.98 -42.44
N VAL A 690 3.05 17.58 -43.68
CA VAL A 690 3.49 18.16 -44.97
C VAL A 690 2.90 17.34 -46.13
N ASP A 691 2.15 18.05 -46.98
CA ASP A 691 1.79 17.84 -48.40
C ASP A 691 1.24 16.50 -48.97
N GLY A 692 0.06 16.61 -49.59
CA GLY A 692 -0.04 16.39 -51.03
C GLY A 692 -0.50 15.02 -51.58
N ARG A 693 -1.78 14.97 -51.98
CA ARG A 693 -2.36 14.24 -53.14
C ARG A 693 -2.77 12.76 -53.04
N GLN A 694 -4.10 12.60 -53.16
CA GLN A 694 -4.86 11.81 -54.16
C GLN A 694 -5.11 10.28 -54.03
N ARG A 695 -6.44 10.00 -53.94
CA ARG A 695 -7.31 9.09 -54.76
C ARG A 695 -7.58 7.63 -54.33
N HIS A 696 -8.90 7.39 -54.13
CA HIS A 696 -9.81 6.27 -54.55
C HIS A 696 -9.40 4.80 -54.26
N SER A 697 -10.24 3.79 -53.96
CA SER A 697 -11.69 3.45 -54.01
C SER A 697 -11.81 2.02 -53.40
N GLY A 698 -12.80 1.61 -52.58
CA GLY A 698 -14.10 1.05 -53.00
C GLY A 698 -14.41 -0.35 -52.37
N LEU A 699 -15.58 -0.47 -51.73
CA LEU A 699 -16.60 -1.57 -51.70
C LEU A 699 -16.41 -2.96 -51.00
N GLU A 700 -17.34 -3.20 -50.04
CA GLU A 700 -18.31 -4.33 -49.84
C GLU A 700 -18.01 -5.68 -49.10
N THR A 701 -18.79 -5.88 -48.00
CA THR A 701 -19.63 -7.04 -47.47
C THR A 701 -19.12 -8.50 -47.44
N SER A 702 -19.51 -9.45 -46.56
CA SER A 702 -20.16 -9.55 -45.22
C SER A 702 -20.25 -11.04 -44.77
N GLN A 703 -20.32 -11.27 -43.44
CA GLN A 703 -20.81 -12.43 -42.65
C GLN A 703 -19.96 -13.69 -42.26
N CYS A 704 -19.70 -13.71 -40.93
CA CYS A 704 -19.94 -14.76 -39.90
C CYS A 704 -19.04 -16.00 -39.75
N THR A 705 -18.20 -16.02 -38.70
CA THR A 705 -18.24 -17.02 -37.60
C THR A 705 -17.30 -16.60 -36.45
N ASP A 706 -17.89 -16.61 -35.26
CA ASP A 706 -17.33 -17.04 -33.98
C ASP A 706 -15.95 -16.59 -33.47
N THR A 707 -16.06 -16.00 -32.27
CA THR A 707 -15.18 -16.20 -31.10
C THR A 707 -13.89 -15.39 -30.99
N HIS A 708 -14.06 -14.33 -30.20
CA HIS A 708 -13.39 -14.13 -28.92
C HIS A 708 -11.99 -13.48 -28.85
N ILE A 709 -12.12 -12.31 -28.23
CA ILE A 709 -11.34 -11.61 -27.19
C ILE A 709 -10.24 -10.60 -27.62
N ARG A 710 -10.60 -9.34 -27.36
CA ARG A 710 -9.87 -8.09 -27.27
C ARG A 710 -9.30 -8.12 -25.89
N ASP A 711 -8.09 -7.66 -25.83
CA ASP A 711 -7.57 -6.94 -24.68
C ASP A 711 -7.54 -5.44 -25.05
N PRO A 712 -7.12 -4.53 -24.18
CA PRO A 712 -7.93 -3.88 -23.16
C PRO A 712 -7.89 -2.36 -23.34
N SER A 713 -8.95 -1.65 -22.94
CA SER A 713 -8.84 -0.21 -22.68
C SER A 713 -9.80 0.23 -21.58
N LEU A 714 -9.34 0.10 -20.33
CA LEU A 714 -9.80 0.91 -19.20
C LEU A 714 -8.78 0.78 -18.06
N ILE A 715 -7.77 1.64 -18.08
CA ILE A 715 -7.53 2.60 -17.00
C ILE A 715 -7.08 3.92 -17.65
N SER A 716 -8.06 4.72 -18.07
CA SER A 716 -7.96 6.17 -18.28
C SER A 716 -9.25 6.74 -17.67
N HIS A 717 -9.26 7.60 -16.66
CA HIS A 717 -8.26 8.46 -16.09
C HIS A 717 -8.64 8.73 -14.63
N ALA A 718 -7.71 8.48 -13.69
CA ALA A 718 -7.47 9.50 -12.67
C ALA A 718 -6.78 10.66 -13.41
N ARG A 719 -7.36 11.87 -13.41
CA ARG A 719 -6.74 13.02 -14.08
C ARG A 719 -5.52 13.47 -13.28
N TRP A 720 -4.35 13.05 -13.76
CA TRP A 720 -3.02 13.51 -13.38
C TRP A 720 -2.88 15.01 -13.61
N GLY A 721 -2.65 15.78 -12.54
CA GLY A 721 -2.41 17.22 -12.60
C GLY A 721 -1.19 17.61 -11.76
N SER A 722 -0.02 17.71 -12.42
CA SER A 722 1.18 18.51 -12.07
C SER A 722 2.45 17.81 -12.59
N PRO A 723 3.33 18.46 -13.40
CA PRO A 723 4.62 17.91 -13.85
C PRO A 723 5.69 17.76 -12.74
N ARG A 724 5.30 17.67 -11.46
CA ARG A 724 6.21 17.62 -10.31
C ARG A 724 5.80 16.52 -9.34
N CYS A 725 6.05 15.24 -9.69
CA CYS A 725 6.18 14.13 -8.72
C CYS A 725 6.46 12.78 -9.39
N TYR A 726 7.45 12.70 -10.28
CA TYR A 726 8.02 11.42 -10.72
C TYR A 726 9.53 11.55 -10.72
N ARG A 727 10.13 11.16 -9.60
CA ARG A 727 11.56 11.25 -9.33
C ARG A 727 11.91 10.00 -8.53
N ARG A 728 11.98 8.81 -9.16
CA ARG A 728 12.38 7.57 -8.45
C ARG A 728 12.63 6.35 -9.35
N MET A 729 13.74 6.43 -10.07
CA MET A 729 14.66 5.29 -10.26
C MET A 729 16.09 5.70 -9.87
N LYS A 730 16.26 6.93 -9.37
CA LYS A 730 17.53 7.68 -9.28
C LYS A 730 18.58 7.05 -8.37
N GLU A 731 18.16 6.26 -7.40
CA GLU A 731 18.97 6.02 -6.20
C GLU A 731 19.06 4.53 -5.80
N GLN A 732 18.25 3.61 -6.34
CA GLN A 732 18.56 2.17 -6.22
C GLN A 732 19.70 1.73 -7.14
N LEU A 733 19.90 2.43 -8.26
CA LEU A 733 21.05 2.22 -9.15
C LEU A 733 22.35 2.80 -8.62
N GLN A 734 22.35 3.61 -7.54
CA GLN A 734 23.57 4.10 -6.86
C GLN A 734 24.53 3.00 -6.43
N TYR A 735 24.04 1.76 -6.30
CA TYR A 735 24.72 0.73 -5.54
C TYR A 735 24.96 -0.57 -6.31
N ILE A 736 24.46 -0.65 -7.56
CA ILE A 736 24.62 -1.78 -8.50
C ILE A 736 26.01 -1.79 -9.19
N PHE A 737 26.77 -0.70 -9.05
CA PHE A 737 28.08 -0.53 -9.69
C PHE A 737 29.23 -0.89 -8.73
N ASN A 738 29.60 -2.17 -8.71
CA ASN A 738 30.84 -2.59 -8.05
C ASN A 738 32.05 -2.35 -8.99
N LEU A 739 32.74 -1.23 -8.76
CA LEU A 739 34.10 -0.99 -9.26
C LEU A 739 35.10 -1.66 -8.31
N SER A 740 35.56 -2.86 -8.64
CA SER A 740 36.66 -3.50 -7.89
C SER A 740 37.58 -4.26 -8.85
N ARG A 741 38.89 -3.91 -8.89
CA ARG A 741 39.94 -4.49 -8.02
C ARG A 741 41.38 -4.02 -8.37
N VAL A 742 42.26 -4.07 -7.34
CA VAL A 742 43.75 -4.14 -7.27
C VAL A 742 44.56 -2.86 -7.55
N VAL A 743 44.91 -2.15 -6.47
CA VAL A 743 46.09 -1.28 -6.45
C VAL A 743 47.32 -2.14 -6.15
N THR A 744 48.20 -2.30 -7.14
CA THR A 744 49.63 -2.50 -6.86
C THR A 744 50.30 -1.16 -7.14
N SER A 745 51.13 -0.72 -6.20
CA SER A 745 51.74 0.60 -6.19
C SER A 745 52.65 0.81 -7.40
N GLN A 746 52.44 1.86 -8.18
CA GLN A 746 53.52 2.63 -8.80
C GLN A 746 53.05 4.05 -9.17
N SER A 747 54.02 4.96 -9.20
CA SER A 747 54.02 6.41 -9.03
C SER A 747 53.06 7.29 -9.84
N ALA A 748 52.48 8.25 -9.11
CA ALA A 748 52.20 9.67 -9.40
C ALA A 748 52.10 10.18 -10.85
N HIS A 749 50.92 10.73 -11.20
CA HIS A 749 50.77 12.09 -11.74
C HIS A 749 49.33 12.61 -11.55
N SER A 750 49.20 13.88 -11.19
CA SER A 750 47.95 14.61 -10.89
C SER A 750 47.09 14.85 -12.14
N ILE A 751 45.83 14.42 -12.13
CA ILE A 751 44.82 14.75 -13.15
C ILE A 751 43.65 15.48 -12.46
N PRO A 752 43.12 16.60 -13.01
CA PRO A 752 42.02 17.32 -12.40
C PRO A 752 40.71 16.51 -12.37
N SER A 753 39.91 16.72 -11.33
CA SER A 753 38.59 16.12 -11.08
C SER A 753 37.54 16.56 -12.12
N THR A 754 37.57 15.97 -13.31
CA THR A 754 36.46 16.06 -14.28
C THR A 754 35.51 14.87 -14.15
N PRO A 755 34.17 15.07 -14.13
CA PRO A 755 33.22 13.97 -14.13
C PRO A 755 33.40 13.13 -15.42
N LEU A 756 33.67 11.84 -15.24
CA LEU A 756 33.81 10.90 -16.35
C LEU A 756 32.42 10.44 -16.78
N ARG A 757 32.10 10.64 -18.07
CA ARG A 757 30.83 10.24 -18.67
C ARG A 757 30.99 8.85 -19.29
N TYR A 758 30.19 7.90 -18.83
CA TYR A 758 30.16 6.53 -19.38
C TYR A 758 28.83 6.24 -20.06
N SER A 759 28.87 5.82 -21.34
CA SER A 759 27.70 5.37 -22.09
C SER A 759 27.60 3.85 -22.03
N PHE A 760 26.42 3.32 -21.66
CA PHE A 760 26.16 1.90 -21.54
C PHE A 760 25.06 1.46 -22.48
N ALA A 761 25.23 0.30 -23.12
CA ALA A 761 24.22 -0.34 -23.98
C ALA A 761 23.92 -1.75 -23.47
N LEU A 762 22.64 -2.11 -23.40
CA LEU A 762 22.17 -3.47 -23.14
C LEU A 762 22.14 -4.24 -24.48
N ILE A 763 23.27 -4.86 -24.88
CA ILE A 763 23.43 -5.53 -26.19
C ILE A 763 23.20 -7.05 -26.05
N PRO A 764 22.43 -7.71 -26.94
CA PRO A 764 22.25 -9.18 -26.94
C PRO A 764 23.47 -9.95 -27.48
N PRO A 765 23.57 -11.28 -27.26
CA PRO A 765 24.58 -12.11 -27.90
C PRO A 765 24.34 -12.18 -29.42
N ILE A 766 25.42 -12.08 -30.18
CA ILE A 766 25.48 -12.45 -31.59
C ILE A 766 25.37 -13.98 -31.65
N LEU A 767 24.24 -14.50 -32.12
CA LEU A 767 24.14 -15.90 -32.56
C LEU A 767 24.94 -16.04 -33.85
N ASN A 768 26.11 -16.67 -33.78
CA ASN A 768 26.79 -17.18 -34.96
C ASN A 768 25.93 -18.33 -35.53
N MET A 769 25.21 -18.06 -36.61
CA MET A 769 24.67 -19.10 -37.49
C MET A 769 25.79 -19.58 -38.41
N SER A 770 26.50 -20.63 -38.00
CA SER A 770 27.21 -21.51 -38.92
C SER A 770 27.25 -22.89 -38.29
N ASP A 771 26.24 -23.70 -38.57
CA ASP A 771 26.34 -25.15 -38.77
C ASP A 771 24.94 -25.77 -38.78
N ALA A 772 24.49 -26.16 -39.98
CA ALA A 772 23.68 -27.35 -40.27
C ALA A 772 23.05 -27.21 -41.67
N ALA A 773 23.83 -27.55 -42.69
CA ALA A 773 23.34 -27.86 -44.02
C ALA A 773 23.43 -29.38 -44.23
N ALA A 774 22.28 -30.06 -44.34
CA ALA A 774 22.04 -31.35 -45.01
C ALA A 774 20.55 -31.70 -44.80
N ALA A 775 19.64 -31.53 -45.77
CA ALA A 775 19.28 -32.48 -46.84
C ALA A 775 18.85 -33.86 -46.28
N HIS A 776 17.71 -34.51 -46.56
CA HIS A 776 16.49 -34.36 -47.40
C HIS A 776 15.51 -35.49 -46.91
N PRO A 777 14.47 -35.94 -47.65
CA PRO A 777 13.09 -35.45 -47.70
C PRO A 777 12.05 -36.54 -47.34
N VAL A 778 10.74 -36.23 -47.33
CA VAL A 778 9.64 -37.05 -47.92
C VAL A 778 8.33 -36.29 -47.76
N SER A 779 7.62 -36.16 -48.88
CA SER A 779 6.36 -35.42 -49.07
C SER A 779 5.14 -36.38 -48.93
N PRO A 780 3.91 -36.00 -49.35
CA PRO A 780 2.77 -35.94 -48.44
C PRO A 780 1.64 -36.92 -48.85
N ALA A 781 0.67 -37.14 -47.97
CA ALA A 781 -0.59 -37.77 -48.38
C ALA A 781 -1.78 -36.97 -47.82
N THR A 782 -2.51 -36.45 -48.79
CA THR A 782 -3.74 -35.66 -48.82
C THR A 782 -4.99 -36.41 -48.37
N SER A 783 -5.91 -35.67 -47.73
CA SER A 783 -7.33 -35.55 -48.15
C SER A 783 -7.97 -34.44 -47.30
N HIS A 784 -8.09 -33.22 -47.81
CA HIS A 784 -9.31 -32.64 -48.40
C HIS A 784 -10.56 -32.96 -47.56
N THR A 785 -11.17 -31.98 -46.89
CA THR A 785 -12.05 -31.03 -47.56
C THR A 785 -11.92 -29.59 -47.05
N HIS A 786 -11.72 -28.68 -48.01
CA HIS A 786 -11.93 -27.24 -47.90
C HIS A 786 -13.43 -26.94 -47.96
N VAL A 787 -13.88 -26.02 -47.10
CA VAL A 787 -14.89 -25.02 -47.46
C VAL A 787 -14.24 -23.66 -47.25
N GLU A 788 -14.29 -22.84 -48.31
CA GLU A 788 -13.67 -21.53 -48.44
C GLU A 788 -14.43 -20.39 -47.72
N PRO A 789 -13.82 -19.20 -47.61
CA PRO A 789 -14.08 -18.20 -46.58
C PRO A 789 -15.04 -17.10 -47.03
N THR A 790 -16.00 -16.72 -46.19
CA THR A 790 -16.79 -15.49 -46.40
C THR A 790 -16.53 -14.45 -45.31
N ALA A 791 -15.92 -13.35 -45.77
CA ALA A 791 -15.95 -11.96 -45.34
C ALA A 791 -16.51 -11.57 -43.95
N ARG A 792 -15.70 -10.79 -43.22
CA ARG A 792 -16.03 -9.64 -42.35
C ARG A 792 -17.42 -9.63 -41.68
N GLY A 793 -17.47 -10.18 -40.48
CA GLY A 793 -18.45 -9.83 -39.44
C GLY A 793 -17.74 -9.10 -38.30
N VAL A 794 -18.14 -7.86 -38.04
CA VAL A 794 -17.76 -7.05 -36.87
C VAL A 794 -18.25 -7.78 -35.62
N HIS A 795 -17.37 -8.52 -34.91
CA HIS A 795 -17.73 -9.19 -33.66
C HIS A 795 -17.59 -8.26 -32.46
N SER A 796 -18.73 -7.97 -31.85
CA SER A 796 -18.93 -7.37 -30.54
C SER A 796 -18.37 -8.26 -29.43
N TRP A 797 -17.64 -7.64 -28.49
CA TRP A 797 -17.10 -8.22 -27.27
C TRP A 797 -18.21 -8.65 -26.32
N ASP A 798 -18.29 -9.95 -26.01
CA ASP A 798 -19.02 -10.41 -24.84
C ASP A 798 -18.08 -10.45 -23.63
N ASN A 799 -18.41 -9.61 -22.66
CA ASN A 799 -17.76 -9.40 -21.38
C ASN A 799 -18.37 -10.36 -20.35
N SER A 800 -17.61 -11.31 -19.80
CA SER A 800 -17.98 -11.95 -18.52
C SER A 800 -17.55 -11.11 -17.31
N GLN A 801 -17.76 -9.79 -17.39
CA GLN A 801 -17.71 -8.85 -16.27
C GLN A 801 -18.94 -9.12 -15.38
N ARG A 802 -18.83 -8.92 -14.06
CA ARG A 802 -19.98 -8.95 -13.14
C ARG A 802 -21.11 -8.12 -13.77
N ARG A 803 -22.27 -8.75 -14.04
CA ARG A 803 -23.41 -8.10 -14.70
C ARG A 803 -24.03 -7.07 -13.77
N ILE A 804 -23.49 -5.85 -13.77
CA ILE A 804 -24.17 -4.66 -13.25
C ILE A 804 -25.27 -4.33 -14.28
N ALA A 805 -26.50 -4.11 -13.80
CA ALA A 805 -27.63 -3.77 -14.67
C ALA A 805 -27.34 -2.46 -15.41
N ASN A 806 -27.67 -2.39 -16.70
CA ASN A 806 -27.53 -1.17 -17.50
C ASN A 806 -28.48 -0.08 -16.97
N PRO A 807 -28.00 1.04 -16.42
CA PRO A 807 -28.84 2.11 -15.91
C PRO A 807 -29.35 3.06 -17.01
N ALA A 808 -28.88 2.92 -18.26
CA ALA A 808 -29.23 3.80 -19.37
C ALA A 808 -30.73 3.83 -19.65
N PRO A 809 -31.44 2.69 -19.67
CA PRO A 809 -32.88 2.70 -19.87
C PRO A 809 -33.61 3.41 -18.74
N LEU A 810 -33.15 3.28 -17.49
CA LEU A 810 -33.75 3.97 -16.35
C LEU A 810 -33.62 5.49 -16.52
N GLY A 811 -32.43 5.98 -16.90
CA GLY A 811 -32.21 7.41 -17.16
C GLY A 811 -33.03 7.95 -18.33
N LEU A 812 -33.13 7.20 -19.44
CA LEU A 812 -33.90 7.60 -20.63
C LEU A 812 -35.40 7.58 -20.39
N LEU A 813 -35.93 6.59 -19.67
CA LEU A 813 -37.36 6.52 -19.35
C LEU A 813 -37.78 7.57 -18.31
N ALA A 814 -36.91 7.85 -17.33
CA ALA A 814 -37.13 8.91 -16.35
C ALA A 814 -37.19 10.29 -17.02
N PHE A 815 -36.27 10.53 -17.97
CA PHE A 815 -36.25 11.71 -18.83
C PHE A 815 -37.50 11.80 -19.71
N ALA A 816 -37.85 10.71 -20.40
CA ALA A 816 -38.97 10.65 -21.33
C ALA A 816 -40.30 10.97 -20.63
N THR A 817 -40.54 10.36 -19.47
CA THR A 817 -41.80 10.51 -18.73
C THR A 817 -42.00 11.94 -18.23
N THR A 818 -40.93 12.55 -17.71
CA THR A 818 -40.98 13.94 -17.22
C THR A 818 -41.14 14.92 -18.36
N THR A 819 -40.38 14.74 -19.44
CA THR A 819 -40.47 15.58 -20.65
C THR A 819 -41.84 15.47 -21.32
N TRP A 820 -42.41 14.26 -21.39
CA TRP A 820 -43.75 14.02 -21.95
C TRP A 820 -44.82 14.83 -21.23
N ILE A 821 -44.86 14.72 -19.89
CA ILE A 821 -45.86 15.43 -19.08
C ILE A 821 -45.68 16.95 -19.21
N VAL A 822 -44.46 17.47 -19.04
CA VAL A 822 -44.20 18.92 -19.19
C VAL A 822 -44.63 19.41 -20.58
N SER A 823 -44.39 18.63 -21.63
CA SER A 823 -44.73 19.01 -23.00
C SER A 823 -46.24 19.01 -23.27
N LEU A 824 -47.01 18.09 -22.67
CA LEU A 824 -48.48 18.10 -22.76
C LEU A 824 -49.10 19.33 -22.09
N PHE A 825 -48.50 19.79 -20.99
CA PHE A 825 -48.91 21.03 -20.33
C PHE A 825 -48.54 22.27 -21.16
N LEU A 826 -47.38 22.29 -21.81
CA LEU A 826 -46.99 23.36 -22.73
C LEU A 826 -47.92 23.46 -23.96
N VAL A 827 -48.41 22.34 -24.48
CA VAL A 827 -49.40 22.31 -25.58
C VAL A 827 -50.83 22.56 -25.08
N GLN A 828 -51.05 22.60 -23.76
CA GLN A 828 -52.37 22.76 -23.11
C GLN A 828 -53.37 21.69 -23.55
N THR A 829 -52.92 20.43 -23.66
CA THR A 829 -53.82 19.33 -24.04
C THR A 829 -55.01 19.24 -23.08
N ARG A 830 -56.22 19.13 -23.65
CA ARG A 830 -57.49 19.09 -22.90
C ARG A 830 -57.79 20.34 -22.05
N HIS A 831 -57.22 21.50 -22.40
CA HIS A 831 -57.47 22.79 -21.71
C HIS A 831 -57.10 22.76 -20.21
N VAL A 832 -56.07 22.00 -19.85
CA VAL A 832 -55.56 21.96 -18.47
C VAL A 832 -54.41 22.96 -18.35
N TYR A 833 -54.59 24.00 -17.53
CA TYR A 833 -53.63 25.09 -17.35
C TYR A 833 -52.80 24.99 -16.05
N THR A 834 -53.25 24.18 -15.09
CA THR A 834 -52.60 24.05 -13.79
C THR A 834 -51.42 23.08 -13.85
N THR A 835 -50.19 23.58 -13.73
CA THR A 835 -48.96 22.80 -13.95
C THR A 835 -48.41 22.12 -12.69
N ASN A 836 -49.06 22.21 -11.53
CA ASN A 836 -48.54 21.70 -10.25
C ASN A 836 -48.11 20.22 -10.27
N ILE A 837 -48.70 19.38 -11.13
CA ILE A 837 -48.30 17.97 -11.26
C ILE A 837 -46.90 17.82 -11.89
N THR A 838 -46.46 18.79 -12.69
CA THR A 838 -45.11 18.80 -13.30
C THR A 838 -44.01 18.96 -12.26
N LEU A 839 -44.29 19.64 -11.13
CA LEU A 839 -43.39 19.81 -10.00
C LEU A 839 -43.01 18.46 -9.36
N ALA A 840 -44.00 17.60 -9.12
CA ALA A 840 -43.77 16.28 -8.53
C ALA A 840 -42.87 15.41 -9.43
N MET A 841 -43.11 15.45 -10.74
CA MET A 841 -42.32 14.71 -11.73
C MET A 841 -40.91 15.27 -11.91
N ALA A 842 -40.74 16.59 -11.83
CA ALA A 842 -39.45 17.25 -11.91
C ALA A 842 -38.55 16.92 -10.70
N LEU A 843 -39.10 16.88 -9.48
CA LEU A 843 -38.31 16.54 -8.28
C LEU A 843 -37.98 15.04 -8.19
N SER A 844 -38.96 14.18 -8.45
CA SER A 844 -38.82 12.73 -8.26
C SER A 844 -38.19 12.04 -9.46
N THR A 845 -38.92 11.92 -10.56
CA THR A 845 -38.56 11.06 -11.69
C THR A 845 -37.52 11.72 -12.59
N GLY A 846 -37.79 12.91 -13.14
CA GLY A 846 -36.85 13.62 -14.00
C GLY A 846 -35.67 14.20 -13.24
N GLY A 847 -35.81 14.40 -11.93
CA GLY A 847 -34.78 14.93 -11.05
C GLY A 847 -33.96 13.82 -10.39
N LEU A 848 -34.46 13.29 -9.27
CA LEU A 848 -33.74 12.32 -8.45
C LEU A 848 -33.45 11.01 -9.17
N VAL A 849 -34.45 10.36 -9.78
CA VAL A 849 -34.26 9.04 -10.43
C VAL A 849 -33.29 9.16 -11.62
N GLN A 850 -33.45 10.20 -12.44
CA GLN A 850 -32.54 10.45 -13.56
C GLN A 850 -31.11 10.78 -13.09
N PHE A 851 -30.96 11.61 -12.05
CA PHE A 851 -29.65 11.91 -11.48
C PHE A 851 -28.96 10.66 -10.93
N LEU A 852 -29.70 9.82 -10.20
CA LEU A 852 -29.20 8.55 -9.69
C LEU A 852 -28.83 7.58 -10.82
N ALA A 853 -29.61 7.50 -11.89
CA ALA A 853 -29.25 6.73 -13.08
C ALA A 853 -27.91 7.23 -13.67
N GLY A 854 -27.69 8.56 -13.72
CA GLY A 854 -26.41 9.15 -14.08
C GLY A 854 -25.26 8.78 -13.14
N MET A 855 -25.50 8.73 -11.83
CA MET A 855 -24.51 8.27 -10.85
C MET A 855 -24.15 6.79 -11.05
N TRP A 856 -25.12 5.95 -11.39
CA TRP A 856 -24.87 4.55 -11.73
C TRP A 856 -24.21 4.36 -13.09
N GLU A 857 -24.39 5.29 -14.05
CA GLU A 857 -23.62 5.29 -15.30
C GLU A 857 -22.13 5.62 -15.09
N PHE A 858 -21.76 6.34 -14.02
CA PHE A 858 -20.34 6.47 -13.64
C PHE A 858 -19.74 5.11 -13.25
N VAL A 859 -20.54 4.26 -12.59
CA VAL A 859 -20.12 2.91 -12.17
C VAL A 859 -20.01 1.97 -13.38
N THR A 860 -20.84 2.12 -14.41
CA THR A 860 -20.75 1.34 -15.67
C THR A 860 -19.70 1.88 -16.66
N GLY A 861 -19.04 3.00 -16.34
CA GLY A 861 -18.01 3.62 -17.18
C GLY A 861 -18.55 4.42 -18.37
N ASN A 862 -19.85 4.66 -18.46
CA ASN A 862 -20.48 5.39 -19.56
C ASN A 862 -20.46 6.90 -19.32
N THR A 863 -19.30 7.54 -19.54
CA THR A 863 -19.09 8.98 -19.29
C THR A 863 -20.12 9.87 -20.00
N TYR A 864 -20.54 9.47 -21.20
CA TYR A 864 -21.55 10.20 -21.97
C TYR A 864 -22.92 10.18 -21.26
N ALA A 865 -23.43 9.00 -20.90
CA ALA A 865 -24.71 8.87 -20.22
C ALA A 865 -24.68 9.42 -18.78
N ALA A 866 -23.56 9.25 -18.08
CA ALA A 866 -23.34 9.79 -16.73
C ALA A 866 -23.43 11.31 -16.69
N THR A 867 -22.72 11.99 -17.59
CA THR A 867 -22.77 13.46 -17.73
C THR A 867 -24.17 13.91 -18.13
N MET A 868 -24.79 13.18 -19.05
CA MET A 868 -26.07 13.51 -19.62
C MET A 868 -27.23 13.41 -18.62
N PHE A 869 -27.40 12.25 -17.97
CA PHE A 869 -28.43 12.06 -16.96
C PHE A 869 -28.14 12.85 -15.69
N GLY A 870 -26.88 13.04 -15.32
CA GLY A 870 -26.50 13.90 -14.19
C GLY A 870 -26.88 15.37 -14.42
N MET A 871 -26.58 15.94 -15.59
CA MET A 871 -26.92 17.33 -15.90
C MET A 871 -28.43 17.54 -16.07
N LEU A 872 -29.13 16.64 -16.75
CA LEU A 872 -30.58 16.72 -16.91
C LEU A 872 -31.34 16.45 -15.59
N GLY A 873 -30.85 15.53 -14.77
CA GLY A 873 -31.38 15.28 -13.43
C GLY A 873 -31.22 16.48 -12.51
N GLY A 874 -30.02 17.08 -12.49
CA GLY A 874 -29.78 18.33 -11.77
C GLY A 874 -30.66 19.48 -12.26
N PHE A 875 -30.90 19.56 -13.57
CA PHE A 875 -31.81 20.54 -14.16
C PHE A 875 -33.25 20.39 -13.66
N TYR A 876 -33.83 19.19 -13.72
CA TYR A 876 -35.20 19.00 -13.24
C TYR A 876 -35.34 19.19 -11.73
N LEU A 877 -34.33 18.81 -10.93
CA LEU A 877 -34.30 19.12 -9.50
C LEU A 877 -34.32 20.63 -9.25
N SER A 878 -33.58 21.39 -10.05
CA SER A 878 -33.53 22.85 -9.92
C SER A 878 -34.82 23.55 -10.38
N VAL A 879 -35.45 23.08 -11.46
CA VAL A 879 -36.79 23.53 -11.88
C VAL A 879 -37.83 23.21 -10.81
N GLY A 880 -37.75 22.01 -10.23
CA GLY A 880 -38.59 21.63 -9.10
C GLY A 880 -38.39 22.52 -7.88
N ALA A 881 -37.16 22.90 -7.57
CA ALA A 881 -36.89 23.83 -6.47
C ALA A 881 -37.47 25.24 -6.72
N ILE A 882 -37.44 25.74 -7.96
CA ILE A 882 -38.01 27.05 -8.33
C ILE A 882 -39.52 27.08 -8.07
N TYR A 883 -40.24 26.05 -8.51
CA TYR A 883 -41.70 26.00 -8.43
C TYR A 883 -42.24 25.40 -7.13
N TRP A 884 -41.37 24.92 -6.24
CA TRP A 884 -41.76 24.44 -4.91
C TRP A 884 -42.16 25.63 -4.01
N PRO A 885 -43.42 25.75 -3.56
CA PRO A 885 -43.87 26.93 -2.81
C PRO A 885 -43.08 27.22 -1.54
N GLY A 886 -42.52 26.19 -0.90
CA GLY A 886 -41.70 26.34 0.31
C GLY A 886 -40.27 26.86 0.06
N SER A 887 -39.81 26.96 -1.19
CA SER A 887 -38.45 27.45 -1.50
C SER A 887 -38.36 28.98 -1.48
N GLY A 888 -39.51 29.65 -1.64
CA GLY A 888 -39.59 31.11 -1.72
C GLY A 888 -39.00 31.73 -2.99
N ILE A 889 -38.49 30.91 -3.93
CA ILE A 889 -37.78 31.38 -5.13
C ILE A 889 -38.75 32.07 -6.09
N ALA A 890 -39.84 31.41 -6.50
CA ALA A 890 -40.83 32.01 -7.38
C ALA A 890 -41.52 33.24 -6.75
N SER A 891 -41.80 33.21 -5.45
CA SER A 891 -42.40 34.36 -4.75
C SER A 891 -41.49 35.59 -4.71
N ALA A 892 -40.16 35.41 -4.79
CA ALA A 892 -39.23 36.52 -4.84
C ALA A 892 -39.29 37.33 -6.15
N TYR A 893 -39.79 36.71 -7.23
CA TYR A 893 -39.96 37.36 -8.54
C TYR A 893 -41.39 37.85 -8.79
N SER A 894 -42.35 37.46 -7.95
CA SER A 894 -43.75 37.83 -8.12
C SER A 894 -43.96 39.36 -8.14
N GLY A 895 -44.48 39.87 -9.25
CA GLY A 895 -44.74 41.31 -9.45
C GLY A 895 -43.56 42.13 -9.98
N THR A 896 -42.46 41.48 -10.38
CA THR A 896 -41.31 42.12 -11.05
C THR A 896 -41.38 41.92 -12.56
N VAL A 897 -40.83 42.85 -13.34
CA VAL A 897 -40.77 42.76 -14.82
C VAL A 897 -39.86 41.62 -15.28
N ASP A 898 -38.98 41.12 -14.38
CA ASP A 898 -37.89 40.19 -14.70
C ASP A 898 -38.26 38.70 -14.50
N GLU A 899 -39.48 38.36 -14.08
CA GLU A 899 -39.87 36.96 -13.78
C GLU A 899 -39.76 36.06 -15.02
N ASN A 900 -40.32 36.50 -16.14
CA ASN A 900 -40.28 35.76 -17.41
C ASN A 900 -38.88 35.76 -18.04
N ASP A 901 -38.08 36.80 -17.77
CA ASP A 901 -36.71 36.93 -18.24
C ASP A 901 -35.75 35.99 -17.49
N ALA A 902 -35.93 35.86 -16.18
CA ALA A 902 -35.14 34.95 -15.34
C ALA A 902 -35.39 33.47 -15.70
N ILE A 903 -36.65 33.11 -15.98
CA ILE A 903 -37.02 31.75 -16.41
C ILE A 903 -36.50 31.47 -17.83
N GLY A 904 -36.56 32.45 -18.73
CA GLY A 904 -36.06 32.32 -20.10
C GLY A 904 -34.56 32.06 -20.19
N LEU A 905 -33.76 32.64 -19.29
CA LEU A 905 -32.29 32.44 -19.23
C LEU A 905 -31.87 31.06 -18.67
N TYR A 906 -32.81 30.27 -18.16
CA TYR A 906 -32.57 28.98 -17.52
C TYR A 906 -32.45 27.83 -18.54
N VAL A 907 -31.55 27.95 -19.53
CA VAL A 907 -31.38 26.94 -20.60
C VAL A 907 -29.99 26.29 -20.59
N ILE A 908 -29.99 24.96 -20.76
CA ILE A 908 -28.78 24.12 -20.81
C ILE A 908 -28.17 24.00 -22.21
N SER A 909 -26.85 23.84 -22.18
CA SER A 909 -25.82 23.96 -23.23
C SER A 909 -25.98 23.18 -24.54
N VAL A 910 -25.64 23.85 -25.65
CA VAL A 910 -25.45 23.34 -27.03
C VAL A 910 -24.43 22.20 -27.15
N ILE A 911 -23.51 22.09 -26.18
CA ILE A 911 -22.38 21.16 -26.21
C ILE A 911 -22.83 19.69 -26.34
N MET A 912 -24.01 19.34 -25.78
CA MET A 912 -24.52 17.97 -25.81
C MET A 912 -24.98 17.51 -27.20
N VAL A 913 -25.45 18.43 -28.05
CA VAL A 913 -25.85 18.11 -29.43
C VAL A 913 -24.63 17.69 -30.25
N VAL A 914 -23.53 18.43 -30.13
CA VAL A 914 -22.27 18.14 -30.84
C VAL A 914 -21.68 16.79 -30.39
N ALA A 915 -21.75 16.49 -29.09
CA ALA A 915 -21.32 15.21 -28.54
C ALA A 915 -22.13 14.00 -29.05
N SER A 916 -23.39 14.22 -29.45
CA SER A 916 -24.31 13.16 -29.89
C SER A 916 -24.16 12.74 -31.37
N ILE A 917 -23.51 13.55 -32.22
CA ILE A 917 -23.47 13.34 -33.68
C ILE A 917 -22.85 11.99 -34.08
N ARG A 918 -21.98 11.44 -33.24
CA ARG A 918 -21.30 10.14 -33.45
C ARG A 918 -21.91 8.97 -32.67
N THR A 919 -23.14 9.07 -32.14
CA THR A 919 -23.75 7.96 -31.36
C THR A 919 -24.77 7.14 -32.14
N SER A 920 -25.87 7.74 -32.58
CA SER A 920 -26.92 7.09 -33.40
C SER A 920 -27.90 8.14 -33.93
N VAL A 921 -28.65 7.82 -34.97
CA VAL A 921 -29.69 8.70 -35.52
C VAL A 921 -30.75 8.98 -34.45
N ALA A 922 -31.18 7.96 -33.71
CA ALA A 922 -32.17 8.11 -32.64
C ALA A 922 -31.67 9.03 -31.52
N MET A 923 -30.43 8.86 -31.07
CA MET A 923 -29.85 9.70 -30.02
C MET A 923 -29.58 11.12 -30.53
N THR A 924 -29.08 11.30 -31.75
CA THR A 924 -28.88 12.63 -32.36
C THR A 924 -30.20 13.36 -32.53
N THR A 925 -31.27 12.64 -32.92
CA THR A 925 -32.63 13.19 -33.03
C THR A 925 -33.15 13.65 -31.68
N LEU A 926 -32.96 12.85 -30.62
CA LEU A 926 -33.34 13.20 -29.25
C LEU A 926 -32.64 14.49 -28.78
N TRP A 927 -31.34 14.62 -29.03
CA TRP A 927 -30.56 15.80 -28.65
C TRP A 927 -30.89 17.03 -29.48
N GLY A 928 -31.14 16.85 -30.78
CA GLY A 928 -31.59 17.93 -31.66
C GLY A 928 -32.97 18.45 -31.25
N SER A 929 -33.91 17.55 -30.95
CA SER A 929 -35.28 17.94 -30.59
C SER A 929 -35.36 18.57 -29.20
N ILE A 930 -34.61 18.07 -28.19
CA ILE A 930 -34.59 18.68 -26.85
C ILE A 930 -33.94 20.07 -26.88
N PHE A 931 -32.91 20.26 -27.70
CA PHE A 931 -32.29 21.56 -27.90
C PHE A 931 -33.30 22.56 -28.47
N MET A 932 -34.08 22.15 -29.47
CA MET A 932 -35.16 22.99 -30.03
C MET A 932 -36.26 23.26 -29.00
N THR A 933 -36.62 22.28 -28.15
CA THR A 933 -37.56 22.51 -27.05
C THR A 933 -37.05 23.59 -26.10
N PHE A 934 -35.81 23.50 -25.60
CA PHE A 934 -35.29 24.52 -24.68
C PHE A 934 -35.12 25.88 -25.35
N LEU A 935 -34.67 25.92 -26.60
CA LEU A 935 -34.53 27.16 -27.36
C LEU A 935 -35.89 27.86 -27.53
N LEU A 936 -36.94 27.12 -27.87
CA LEU A 936 -38.28 27.67 -28.06
C LEU A 936 -38.95 28.01 -26.72
N VAL A 937 -38.69 27.27 -25.64
CA VAL A 937 -39.13 27.66 -24.28
C VAL A 937 -38.50 28.99 -23.90
N MET A 938 -37.19 29.16 -24.08
CA MET A 938 -36.51 30.44 -23.81
C MET A 938 -37.10 31.59 -24.63
N ILE A 939 -37.24 31.43 -25.94
CA ILE A 939 -37.81 32.48 -26.80
C ILE A 939 -39.26 32.76 -26.44
N GLY A 940 -40.05 31.73 -26.13
CA GLY A 940 -41.44 31.85 -25.74
C GLY A 940 -41.63 32.57 -24.40
N SER A 941 -40.77 32.30 -23.43
CA SER A 941 -40.75 32.98 -22.12
C SER A 941 -40.26 34.42 -22.24
N LEU A 942 -39.14 34.68 -22.94
CA LEU A 942 -38.58 36.04 -23.13
C LEU A 942 -39.46 36.97 -23.98
N ARG A 943 -40.33 36.43 -24.83
CA ARG A 943 -41.23 37.20 -25.70
C ARG A 943 -42.69 37.12 -25.29
N GLU A 944 -43.00 36.36 -24.23
CA GLU A 944 -44.34 36.08 -23.75
C GLU A 944 -45.29 35.57 -24.86
N GLN A 945 -44.76 34.78 -25.80
CA GLN A 945 -45.51 34.29 -26.95
C GLN A 945 -45.99 32.85 -26.72
N GLU A 946 -47.28 32.70 -26.41
CA GLU A 946 -47.91 31.40 -26.16
C GLU A 946 -47.80 30.43 -27.35
N LYS A 947 -47.86 30.95 -28.59
CA LYS A 947 -47.71 30.14 -29.81
C LYS A 947 -46.33 29.47 -29.91
N VAL A 948 -45.28 30.15 -29.42
CA VAL A 948 -43.91 29.65 -29.42
C VAL A 948 -43.72 28.60 -28.31
N LEU A 949 -44.35 28.80 -27.15
CA LEU A 949 -44.38 27.81 -26.08
C LEU A 949 -45.12 26.52 -26.48
N LYS A 950 -46.23 26.64 -27.24
CA LYS A 950 -46.93 25.49 -27.82
C LYS A 950 -46.07 24.73 -28.83
N ALA A 951 -45.31 25.45 -29.67
CA ALA A 951 -44.34 24.83 -30.57
C ALA A 951 -43.21 24.10 -29.81
N ALA A 952 -42.74 24.68 -28.71
CA ALA A 952 -41.74 24.06 -27.83
C ALA A 952 -42.25 22.73 -27.24
N GLY A 953 -43.50 22.70 -26.78
CA GLY A 953 -44.17 21.49 -26.33
C GLY A 953 -44.30 20.43 -27.43
N GLY A 954 -44.55 20.82 -28.68
CA GLY A 954 -44.54 19.90 -29.83
C GLY A 954 -43.19 19.19 -30.02
N PHE A 955 -42.07 19.92 -29.97
CA PHE A 955 -40.73 19.33 -30.00
C PHE A 955 -40.42 18.49 -28.76
N GLY A 956 -40.99 18.83 -27.60
CA GLY A 956 -40.82 18.06 -26.37
C GLY A 956 -41.57 16.72 -26.39
N ILE A 957 -42.74 16.66 -27.04
CA ILE A 957 -43.45 15.40 -27.32
C ILE A 957 -42.61 14.51 -28.26
N LEU A 958 -42.03 15.09 -29.32
CA LEU A 958 -41.12 14.35 -30.19
C LEU A 958 -39.91 13.82 -29.42
N THR A 959 -39.28 14.66 -28.59
CA THR A 959 -38.13 14.27 -27.76
C THR A 959 -38.45 13.10 -26.84
N SER A 960 -39.59 13.17 -26.14
CA SER A 960 -40.00 12.12 -25.22
C SER A 960 -40.37 10.82 -25.93
N ALA A 961 -41.02 10.88 -27.09
CA ALA A 961 -41.28 9.70 -27.91
C ALA A 961 -39.98 9.00 -28.35
N VAL A 962 -38.98 9.77 -28.79
CA VAL A 962 -37.66 9.23 -29.18
C VAL A 962 -36.90 8.70 -27.94
N ALA A 963 -37.03 9.34 -26.78
CA ALA A 963 -36.43 8.88 -25.53
C ALA A 963 -37.07 7.57 -25.02
N PHE A 964 -38.39 7.41 -25.12
CA PHE A 964 -39.08 6.15 -24.86
C PHE A 964 -38.59 5.05 -25.79
N TYR A 965 -38.42 5.36 -27.08
CA TYR A 965 -37.88 4.43 -28.06
C TYR A 965 -36.46 3.98 -27.72
N CYS A 966 -35.57 4.92 -27.37
CA CYS A 966 -34.20 4.61 -26.96
C CYS A 966 -34.13 3.83 -25.64
N GLY A 967 -35.00 4.16 -24.68
CA GLY A 967 -35.12 3.42 -23.42
C GLY A 967 -35.62 2.00 -23.62
N ALA A 968 -36.65 1.81 -24.46
CA ALA A 968 -37.17 0.49 -24.83
C ALA A 968 -36.10 -0.34 -25.56
N ALA A 969 -35.36 0.26 -26.49
CA ALA A 969 -34.25 -0.40 -27.19
C ALA A 969 -33.13 -0.86 -26.24
N GLY A 970 -32.95 -0.18 -25.11
CA GLY A 970 -31.99 -0.60 -24.07
C GLY A 970 -32.49 -1.70 -23.13
N ILE A 971 -33.80 -1.96 -23.08
CA ILE A 971 -34.42 -3.05 -22.29
C ILE A 971 -34.63 -4.30 -23.15
N TRP A 972 -35.00 -4.10 -24.42
CA TRP A 972 -35.28 -5.16 -25.38
C TRP A 972 -33.97 -5.59 -26.07
N VAL A 973 -33.18 -6.35 -25.32
CA VAL A 973 -31.95 -6.99 -25.79
C VAL A 973 -32.20 -8.47 -26.06
N LYS A 974 -31.45 -9.10 -26.97
CA LYS A 974 -31.59 -10.53 -27.36
C LYS A 974 -31.68 -11.54 -26.22
N ASN A 975 -31.19 -11.19 -25.02
CA ASN A 975 -31.25 -12.06 -23.84
C ASN A 975 -32.59 -11.95 -23.06
N THR A 976 -33.44 -10.96 -23.38
CA THR A 976 -34.67 -10.63 -22.65
C THR A 976 -35.91 -10.40 -23.55
N SER A 977 -35.77 -10.24 -24.87
CA SER A 977 -36.89 -10.02 -25.81
C SER A 977 -36.77 -10.79 -27.13
N PHE A 978 -37.92 -11.02 -27.79
CA PHE A 978 -38.02 -11.76 -29.06
C PHE A 978 -37.54 -10.97 -30.30
N PHE A 979 -37.36 -9.65 -30.18
CA PHE A 979 -36.91 -8.78 -31.26
C PHE A 979 -36.12 -7.58 -30.69
N ASP A 980 -35.19 -7.05 -31.49
CA ASP A 980 -34.37 -5.86 -31.16
C ASP A 980 -34.91 -4.62 -31.91
N LEU A 981 -34.84 -3.43 -31.30
CA LEU A 981 -35.28 -2.17 -31.94
C LEU A 981 -34.13 -1.47 -32.69
N PRO A 982 -34.34 -1.05 -33.96
CA PRO A 982 -33.28 -0.42 -34.77
C PRO A 982 -33.02 1.06 -34.39
N VAL A 983 -31.86 1.35 -33.78
CA VAL A 983 -31.44 2.71 -33.41
C VAL A 983 -30.59 3.45 -34.46
N PHE A 984 -30.17 2.77 -35.54
CA PHE A 984 -29.38 3.27 -36.68
C PHE A 984 -28.11 4.07 -36.26
N HIS A 985 -26.95 3.40 -36.19
CA HIS A 985 -25.69 4.02 -35.75
C HIS A 985 -25.02 4.88 -36.85
N THR A 986 -24.47 6.03 -36.48
CA THR A 986 -23.92 7.04 -37.42
C THR A 986 -22.39 7.09 -37.52
N GLY A 987 -21.65 6.25 -36.77
CA GLY A 987 -20.20 6.13 -36.89
C GLY A 987 -19.56 5.02 -36.05
N GLU A 988 -18.43 4.47 -36.51
CA GLU A 988 -17.58 3.55 -35.75
C GLU A 988 -16.79 4.34 -34.68
N LYS A 989 -17.04 4.03 -33.40
CA LYS A 989 -16.14 4.44 -32.31
C LYS A 989 -15.01 3.40 -32.23
N ASN A 990 -13.85 3.75 -32.79
CA ASN A 990 -12.58 3.06 -32.50
C ASN A 990 -12.11 3.38 -31.08
#